data_AF-A0A1Q7QYL9-F1
#
_entry.id   AF-A0A1Q7QYL9-F1
#
_cell.length_a   1.000
_cell.length_b   1.000
_cell.length_c   1.000
_cell.angle_alpha   90.00
_cell.angle_beta   90.00
_cell.angle_gamma   90.00
#
_symmetry.space_group_name_H-M   'P 1'
#
loop_
_entity.id
_entity.type
_entity.pdbx_description
1 polymer ?
#
loop_
_entity_poly.entity_id
_entity_poly.type
_entity_poly.pdbx_seq_one_letter_code
_entity_poly.pdbx_strand_id
1 'polypeptide(L)'
;MARRKRTTNRLHAGGAVALVGGLVLALSFLPGATGVPLVLEHVQRVALGDGAWLIPLAGVLGGIALLRASEHSRLGRRAWGAALIALVSVAAYHARVPRGAEWSTGLNAGGGGVVGGALLWVLRRAFGETGAWLMLALSAIGGALLWSNVSLAAAVGGMLSAIQWTAAELVQAALAIWQLGAGGAVAAVSIVTSSAAALAHAIWRSARAAADRVGALLQPMQLPATTEPPRVPTGARPVDTLVAEVSRPGAVDGEKRVAGVPPGRGQQVRASTGEAFRQEALALEVPSGGYQLPPSTLLTDLPSSRGKAKTEPADLAKQLEQTLTSFGVEAKVTRWEQGPVVTRFEVQPAPGVRVQKISSLTNDIALALAAPSVRIEAPIPGVHIKEILVSDEYQRMTGPLVVAVGKDIAGHPILADLAEMPHLLIAGATGSGKSVTLNAIIAGLLFRCTPVDVRLLMIDPKRVEFTNYNNVPHLLIPVVTNPRAAAGALREILREMEERFERFAATGTRNIQAYNQLIDVERLPYLVIIVDELADLMMVAPADFEDVICRLAQMTRATGIHMVVATQRPSVDVITGLIKANIPHHPGYAGRRETARERRHAVPTDGCRAAHAGAGRVHCRQRDSGAGRLVEDPRPAGL
;
A
#
# COMPACT_ATOMS: atom_id res chain seq x y z
N MET A 1 12.37 -13.68 10.65
CA MET A 1 12.78 -14.82 9.79
C MET A 1 12.22 -16.18 10.24
N ALA A 2 12.18 -16.51 11.54
CA ALA A 2 11.70 -17.83 12.00
C ALA A 2 10.23 -18.16 11.68
N ARG A 3 9.30 -17.19 11.74
CA ARG A 3 7.89 -17.39 11.30
C ARG A 3 7.77 -17.61 9.78
N ARG A 4 8.60 -16.92 8.99
CA ARG A 4 8.64 -16.97 7.51
C ARG A 4 9.13 -18.31 6.98
N LYS A 5 10.08 -18.94 7.68
CA LYS A 5 10.56 -20.29 7.37
C LYS A 5 9.51 -21.36 7.72
N ARG A 6 8.64 -21.11 8.70
CA ARG A 6 7.57 -22.05 9.10
C ARG A 6 6.39 -22.07 8.12
N THR A 7 6.03 -20.95 7.50
CA THR A 7 4.91 -20.86 6.53
C THR A 7 5.25 -21.50 5.19
N THR A 8 6.42 -21.20 4.64
CA THR A 8 6.95 -21.84 3.41
C THR A 8 7.13 -23.35 3.59
N ASN A 9 7.66 -23.80 4.73
CA ASN A 9 7.77 -25.23 5.03
C ASN A 9 6.40 -25.94 5.09
N ARG A 10 5.34 -25.26 5.57
CA ARG A 10 3.98 -25.84 5.62
C ARG A 10 3.34 -25.97 4.24
N LEU A 11 3.53 -24.99 3.36
CA LEU A 11 3.01 -25.05 1.98
C LEU A 11 3.73 -26.12 1.15
N HIS A 12 5.06 -26.23 1.29
CA HIS A 12 5.82 -27.27 0.61
C HIS A 12 5.49 -28.67 1.14
N ALA A 13 5.31 -28.81 2.46
CA ALA A 13 4.83 -30.06 3.07
C ALA A 13 3.42 -30.43 2.57
N GLY A 14 2.49 -29.46 2.51
CA GLY A 14 1.15 -29.67 1.98
C GLY A 14 1.15 -30.04 0.50
N GLY A 15 1.98 -29.38 -0.32
CA GLY A 15 2.13 -29.69 -1.75
C GLY A 15 2.74 -31.06 -2.00
N ALA A 16 3.74 -31.47 -1.21
CA ALA A 16 4.32 -32.80 -1.28
C ALA A 16 3.30 -33.90 -0.90
N VAL A 17 2.53 -33.69 0.17
CA VAL A 17 1.47 -34.62 0.58
C VAL A 17 0.38 -34.73 -0.49
N ALA A 18 -0.07 -33.62 -1.07
CA ALA A 18 -1.08 -33.62 -2.14
C ALA A 18 -0.59 -34.32 -3.42
N LEU A 19 0.68 -34.09 -3.80
CA LEU A 19 1.29 -34.75 -4.96
C LEU A 19 1.40 -36.27 -4.75
N VAL A 20 1.93 -36.70 -3.61
CA VAL A 20 2.06 -38.13 -3.28
C VAL A 20 0.68 -38.78 -3.17
N GLY A 21 -0.28 -38.12 -2.51
CA GLY A 21 -1.66 -38.61 -2.44
C GLY A 21 -2.31 -38.76 -3.82
N GLY A 22 -2.14 -37.77 -4.70
CA GLY A 22 -2.63 -37.84 -6.08
C GLY A 22 -2.00 -38.97 -6.90
N LEU A 23 -0.69 -39.20 -6.74
CA LEU A 23 0.00 -40.32 -7.39
C LEU A 23 -0.46 -41.68 -6.84
N VAL A 24 -0.65 -41.81 -5.52
CA VAL A 24 -1.16 -43.04 -4.89
C VAL A 24 -2.58 -43.35 -5.38
N LEU A 25 -3.43 -42.32 -5.50
CA LEU A 25 -4.76 -42.47 -6.08
C LEU A 25 -4.69 -42.82 -7.58
N ALA A 26 -3.69 -42.33 -8.33
CA ALA A 26 -3.52 -42.70 -9.73
C ALA A 26 -3.13 -44.18 -9.90
N LEU A 27 -2.35 -44.73 -8.96
CA LEU A 27 -1.97 -46.16 -8.97
C LEU A 27 -3.17 -47.09 -8.85
N SER A 28 -4.32 -46.62 -8.35
CA SER A 28 -5.55 -47.42 -8.29
C SER A 28 -6.12 -47.78 -9.65
N PHE A 29 -5.74 -47.07 -10.71
CA PHE A 29 -6.22 -47.33 -12.08
C PHE A 29 -5.27 -48.22 -12.90
N LEU A 30 -4.20 -48.74 -12.31
CA LEU A 30 -3.29 -49.64 -13.00
C LEU A 30 -3.92 -51.03 -13.18
N PRO A 31 -3.81 -51.64 -14.37
CA PRO A 31 -4.32 -52.98 -14.60
C PRO A 31 -3.61 -54.01 -13.71
N GLY A 32 -4.38 -54.83 -12.98
CA GLY A 32 -3.86 -55.84 -12.06
C GLY A 32 -3.73 -55.40 -10.59
N ALA A 33 -4.23 -54.21 -10.24
CA ALA A 33 -4.30 -53.74 -8.86
C ALA A 33 -5.16 -54.65 -7.95
N THR A 34 -4.60 -55.08 -6.81
CA THR A 34 -5.30 -55.89 -5.79
C THR A 34 -5.17 -55.26 -4.40
N GLY A 35 -6.13 -55.51 -3.51
CA GLY A 35 -6.12 -54.97 -2.14
C GLY A 35 -6.55 -53.50 -2.06
N VAL A 36 -5.78 -52.66 -1.34
CA VAL A 36 -6.11 -51.25 -1.06
C VAL A 36 -6.37 -50.41 -2.32
N PRO A 37 -5.57 -50.51 -3.41
CA PRO A 37 -5.83 -49.75 -4.63
C PRO A 37 -7.17 -50.11 -5.29
N LEU A 38 -7.63 -51.37 -5.22
CA LEU A 38 -8.95 -51.77 -5.74
C LEU A 38 -10.09 -51.08 -4.98
N VAL A 39 -9.97 -50.99 -3.65
CA VAL A 39 -10.93 -50.27 -2.81
C VAL A 39 -10.92 -48.78 -3.11
N LEU A 40 -9.73 -48.18 -3.27
CA LEU A 40 -9.59 -46.77 -3.64
C LEU A 40 -10.16 -46.48 -5.03
N GLU A 41 -9.99 -47.37 -6.00
CA GLU A 41 -10.59 -47.23 -7.33
C GLU A 41 -12.12 -47.28 -7.22
N HIS A 42 -12.66 -48.24 -6.48
CA HIS A 42 -14.11 -48.36 -6.27
C HIS A 42 -14.68 -47.10 -5.61
N VAL A 43 -14.04 -46.58 -4.56
CA VAL A 43 -14.47 -45.33 -3.90
C VAL A 43 -14.43 -44.13 -4.87
N GLN A 44 -13.38 -44.01 -5.69
CA GLN A 44 -13.26 -42.92 -6.66
C GLN A 44 -14.32 -43.03 -7.78
N ARG A 45 -14.62 -44.24 -8.25
CA ARG A 45 -15.67 -44.49 -9.24
C ARG A 45 -17.07 -44.34 -8.67
N VAL A 46 -17.34 -44.67 -7.41
CA VAL A 46 -18.63 -44.35 -6.78
C VAL A 46 -18.80 -42.82 -6.69
N ALA A 47 -17.74 -42.07 -6.37
CA ALA A 47 -17.81 -40.62 -6.25
C ALA A 47 -18.09 -39.91 -7.59
N LEU A 48 -17.27 -40.14 -8.62
CA LEU A 48 -17.32 -39.41 -9.90
C LEU A 48 -17.62 -40.28 -11.14
N GLY A 49 -17.89 -41.57 -10.96
CA GLY A 49 -18.19 -42.51 -12.05
C GLY A 49 -17.02 -42.67 -13.01
N ASP A 50 -17.31 -42.55 -14.30
CA ASP A 50 -16.32 -42.59 -15.38
C ASP A 50 -15.36 -41.39 -15.35
N GLY A 51 -15.70 -40.34 -14.58
CA GLY A 51 -14.86 -39.18 -14.30
C GLY A 51 -13.88 -39.37 -13.14
N ALA A 52 -13.76 -40.57 -12.57
CA ALA A 52 -12.93 -40.83 -11.38
C ALA A 52 -11.45 -40.43 -11.53
N TRP A 53 -10.91 -40.44 -12.75
CA TRP A 53 -9.53 -40.01 -13.05
C TRP A 53 -9.27 -38.50 -12.80
N LEU A 54 -10.33 -37.69 -12.64
CA LEU A 54 -10.20 -36.27 -12.31
C LEU A 54 -9.66 -36.05 -10.89
N ILE A 55 -9.92 -36.98 -9.95
CA ILE A 55 -9.46 -36.89 -8.56
C ILE A 55 -7.93 -37.00 -8.44
N PRO A 56 -7.27 -38.05 -8.98
CA PRO A 56 -5.81 -38.14 -8.93
C PRO A 56 -5.15 -37.03 -9.73
N LEU A 57 -5.73 -36.64 -10.88
CA LEU A 57 -5.23 -35.53 -11.68
C LEU A 57 -5.25 -34.20 -10.91
N ALA A 58 -6.34 -33.89 -10.20
CA ALA A 58 -6.46 -32.70 -9.37
C ALA A 58 -5.45 -32.71 -8.21
N GLY A 59 -5.23 -33.87 -7.58
CA GLY A 59 -4.22 -34.05 -6.53
C GLY A 59 -2.80 -33.79 -7.03
N VAL A 60 -2.44 -34.34 -8.19
CA VAL A 60 -1.12 -34.14 -8.81
C VAL A 60 -0.91 -32.69 -9.24
N LEU A 61 -1.85 -32.11 -9.99
CA LEU A 61 -1.74 -30.73 -10.47
C LEU A 61 -1.78 -29.72 -9.31
N GLY A 62 -2.63 -29.95 -8.31
CA GLY A 62 -2.70 -29.16 -7.09
C GLY A 62 -1.42 -29.25 -6.26
N GLY A 63 -0.85 -30.45 -6.13
CA GLY A 63 0.44 -30.69 -5.48
C GLY A 63 1.59 -29.97 -6.17
N ILE A 64 1.71 -30.09 -7.49
CA ILE A 64 2.72 -29.36 -8.29
C ILE A 64 2.53 -27.84 -8.16
N ALA A 65 1.29 -27.36 -8.20
CA ALA A 65 0.99 -25.94 -8.10
C ALA A 65 1.32 -25.38 -6.71
N LEU A 66 1.11 -26.15 -5.63
CA LEU A 66 1.50 -25.81 -4.26
C LEU A 66 3.01 -25.87 -4.05
N LEU A 67 3.72 -26.80 -4.71
CA LEU A 67 5.18 -26.90 -4.67
C LEU A 67 5.87 -25.77 -5.46
N ARG A 68 5.24 -25.27 -6.53
CA ARG A 68 5.72 -24.13 -7.33
C ARG A 68 5.27 -22.77 -6.79
N ALA A 69 4.37 -22.75 -5.81
CA ALA A 69 3.85 -21.51 -5.25
C ALA A 69 4.85 -20.86 -4.28
N SER A 70 5.35 -19.66 -4.63
CA SER A 70 5.87 -18.72 -3.63
C SER A 70 4.71 -18.04 -2.88
N GLU A 71 4.97 -17.44 -1.70
CA GLU A 71 4.02 -16.98 -0.64
C GLU A 71 2.75 -16.19 -1.07
N HIS A 72 2.53 -15.90 -2.35
CA HIS A 72 1.39 -15.15 -2.88
C HIS A 72 0.61 -15.84 -4.02
N SER A 73 0.73 -17.16 -4.19
CA SER A 73 -0.02 -17.81 -5.28
C SER A 73 -1.53 -17.66 -5.05
N ARG A 74 -2.17 -16.94 -5.98
CA ARG A 74 -3.64 -16.80 -6.08
C ARG A 74 -4.24 -18.11 -6.59
N LEU A 75 -3.91 -19.24 -5.96
CA LEU A 75 -4.41 -20.56 -6.33
C LEU A 75 -5.95 -20.59 -6.28
N GLY A 76 -6.55 -19.77 -5.40
CA GLY A 76 -8.00 -19.71 -5.20
C GLY A 76 -8.79 -19.59 -6.50
N ARG A 77 -8.67 -18.47 -7.24
CA ARG A 77 -9.63 -18.20 -8.33
C ARG A 77 -9.54 -19.17 -9.51
N ARG A 78 -8.32 -19.51 -9.94
CA ARG A 78 -8.12 -20.45 -11.06
C ARG A 78 -8.45 -21.89 -10.66
N ALA A 79 -8.13 -22.30 -9.44
CA ALA A 79 -8.50 -23.63 -8.95
C ALA A 79 -10.02 -23.76 -8.76
N TRP A 80 -10.70 -22.72 -8.27
CA TRP A 80 -12.17 -22.70 -8.19
C TRP A 80 -12.81 -22.76 -9.59
N GLY A 81 -12.25 -22.05 -10.57
CA GLY A 81 -12.69 -22.17 -11.97
C GLY A 81 -12.51 -23.58 -12.54
N ALA A 82 -11.33 -24.18 -12.33
CA ALA A 82 -11.05 -25.55 -12.77
C ALA A 82 -11.94 -26.59 -12.10
N ALA A 83 -12.16 -26.47 -10.79
CA ALA A 83 -13.04 -27.34 -10.04
C ALA A 83 -14.50 -27.23 -10.52
N LEU A 84 -14.98 -26.01 -10.80
CA LEU A 84 -16.32 -25.78 -11.31
C LEU A 84 -16.50 -26.39 -12.71
N ILE A 85 -15.53 -26.24 -13.62
CA ILE A 85 -15.58 -26.87 -14.94
C ILE A 85 -15.61 -28.39 -14.80
N ALA A 86 -14.73 -28.98 -13.98
CA ALA A 86 -14.70 -30.42 -13.75
C ALA A 86 -16.04 -30.96 -13.22
N LEU A 87 -16.64 -30.25 -12.24
CA LEU A 87 -17.95 -30.60 -11.68
C LEU A 87 -19.06 -30.55 -12.74
N VAL A 88 -19.09 -29.49 -13.56
CA VAL A 88 -20.07 -29.35 -14.64
C VAL A 88 -19.89 -30.43 -15.70
N SER A 89 -18.66 -30.78 -16.05
CA SER A 89 -18.38 -31.87 -17.01
C SER A 89 -18.87 -33.22 -16.49
N VAL A 90 -18.67 -33.53 -15.21
CA VAL A 90 -19.15 -34.78 -14.59
C VAL A 90 -20.69 -34.82 -14.56
N ALA A 91 -21.35 -33.73 -14.20
CA ALA A 91 -22.81 -33.66 -14.20
C ALA A 91 -23.42 -33.70 -15.62
N ALA A 92 -22.81 -33.02 -16.60
CA ALA A 92 -23.22 -33.08 -18.00
C ALA A 92 -23.03 -34.49 -18.59
N TYR A 93 -21.97 -35.20 -18.21
CA TYR A 93 -21.77 -36.59 -18.60
C TYR A 93 -22.83 -37.51 -17.97
N HIS A 94 -23.20 -37.30 -16.71
CA HIS A 94 -24.27 -38.01 -16.03
C HIS A 94 -25.66 -37.76 -16.65
N ALA A 95 -25.84 -36.70 -17.46
CA ALA A 95 -27.11 -36.41 -18.12
C ALA A 95 -27.55 -37.44 -19.17
N ARG A 96 -26.66 -38.37 -19.56
CA ARG A 96 -27.00 -39.55 -20.35
C ARG A 96 -27.88 -40.55 -19.60
N VAL A 97 -27.97 -40.45 -18.28
CA VAL A 97 -28.81 -41.30 -17.43
C VAL A 97 -30.26 -40.80 -17.46
N PRO A 98 -31.25 -41.68 -17.76
CA PRO A 98 -32.67 -41.34 -17.72
C PRO A 98 -33.13 -40.86 -16.33
N ARG A 99 -34.20 -40.05 -16.33
CA ARG A 99 -34.78 -39.50 -15.11
C ARG A 99 -35.27 -40.60 -14.16
N GLY A 100 -34.97 -40.45 -12.88
CA GLY A 100 -35.32 -41.40 -11.82
C GLY A 100 -34.24 -42.45 -11.54
N ALA A 101 -33.23 -42.58 -12.41
CA ALA A 101 -32.10 -43.49 -12.21
C ALA A 101 -30.81 -42.77 -11.78
N GLU A 102 -30.83 -41.46 -11.55
CA GLU A 102 -29.61 -40.67 -11.27
C GLU A 102 -28.85 -41.18 -10.02
N TRP A 103 -29.60 -41.52 -8.97
CA TRP A 103 -29.01 -42.02 -7.72
C TRP A 103 -28.54 -43.47 -7.82
N SER A 104 -29.34 -44.34 -8.44
CA SER A 104 -29.02 -45.77 -8.55
C SER A 104 -27.85 -46.02 -9.51
N THR A 105 -27.78 -45.30 -10.62
CA THR A 105 -26.64 -45.37 -11.54
C THR A 105 -25.38 -44.76 -10.93
N GLY A 106 -25.50 -43.66 -10.17
CA GLY A 106 -24.37 -43.05 -9.47
C GLY A 106 -23.77 -43.96 -8.39
N LEU A 107 -24.60 -44.62 -7.57
CA LEU A 107 -24.14 -45.56 -6.54
C LEU A 107 -23.50 -46.82 -7.13
N ASN A 108 -23.94 -47.25 -8.32
CA ASN A 108 -23.33 -48.34 -9.08
C ASN A 108 -22.11 -47.90 -9.91
N ALA A 109 -21.52 -46.74 -9.59
CA ALA A 109 -20.32 -46.20 -10.23
C ALA A 109 -20.44 -45.92 -11.74
N GLY A 110 -21.65 -45.69 -12.25
CA GLY A 110 -21.92 -45.35 -13.65
C GLY A 110 -22.05 -43.85 -13.92
N GLY A 111 -21.79 -43.43 -15.15
CA GLY A 111 -21.97 -42.04 -15.59
C GLY A 111 -21.04 -41.08 -14.83
N GLY A 112 -21.58 -39.98 -14.30
CA GLY A 112 -20.83 -39.05 -13.45
C GLY A 112 -20.77 -39.39 -11.95
N GLY A 113 -21.09 -40.64 -11.56
CA GLY A 113 -21.10 -41.08 -10.17
C GLY A 113 -22.14 -40.39 -9.30
N VAL A 114 -22.02 -40.53 -7.97
CA VAL A 114 -22.95 -39.93 -7.01
C VAL A 114 -22.94 -38.40 -7.07
N VAL A 115 -21.78 -37.78 -7.27
CA VAL A 115 -21.67 -36.30 -7.32
C VAL A 115 -22.37 -35.74 -8.55
N GLY A 116 -22.12 -36.32 -9.73
CA GLY A 116 -22.81 -35.91 -10.96
C GLY A 116 -24.31 -36.18 -10.91
N GLY A 117 -24.71 -37.35 -10.39
CA GLY A 117 -26.11 -37.74 -10.23
C GLY A 117 -26.88 -36.86 -9.25
N ALA A 118 -26.30 -36.56 -8.07
CA ALA A 118 -26.91 -35.69 -7.07
C ALA A 118 -27.07 -34.26 -7.60
N LEU A 119 -26.03 -33.70 -8.22
CA LEU A 119 -26.10 -32.34 -8.79
C LEU A 119 -27.15 -32.26 -9.90
N LEU A 120 -27.16 -33.23 -10.81
CA LEU A 120 -28.13 -33.24 -11.91
C LEU A 120 -29.56 -33.48 -11.41
N TRP A 121 -29.75 -34.34 -10.41
CA TRP A 121 -31.05 -34.57 -9.76
C TRP A 121 -31.61 -33.26 -9.17
N VAL A 122 -30.79 -32.50 -8.44
CA VAL A 122 -31.19 -31.18 -7.90
C VAL A 122 -31.56 -30.23 -9.03
N LEU A 123 -30.73 -30.12 -10.07
CA LEU A 123 -30.97 -29.20 -11.19
C LEU A 123 -32.24 -29.55 -11.97
N ARG A 124 -32.47 -30.84 -12.27
CA ARG A 124 -33.68 -31.32 -12.94
C ARG A 124 -34.92 -31.11 -12.08
N ARG A 125 -34.81 -31.30 -10.75
CA ARG A 125 -35.92 -31.09 -9.81
C ARG A 125 -36.31 -29.63 -9.68
N ALA A 126 -35.33 -28.72 -9.70
CA ALA A 126 -35.54 -27.29 -9.55
C ALA A 126 -35.97 -26.59 -10.85
N PHE A 127 -35.37 -26.95 -12.00
CA PHE A 127 -35.50 -26.19 -13.25
C PHE A 127 -36.00 -27.01 -14.45
N GLY A 128 -36.32 -28.29 -14.29
CA GLY A 128 -36.68 -29.18 -15.40
C GLY A 128 -35.49 -29.55 -16.29
N GLU A 129 -35.74 -30.23 -17.42
CA GLU A 129 -34.63 -30.79 -18.25
C GLU A 129 -33.87 -29.67 -18.95
N THR A 130 -34.63 -28.81 -19.61
CA THR A 130 -34.11 -27.69 -20.39
C THR A 130 -33.40 -26.69 -19.48
N GLY A 131 -33.97 -26.43 -18.29
CA GLY A 131 -33.36 -25.54 -17.32
C GLY A 131 -32.08 -26.10 -16.68
N ALA A 132 -31.99 -27.41 -16.46
CA ALA A 132 -30.76 -28.03 -15.97
C ALA A 132 -29.59 -27.86 -16.96
N TRP A 133 -29.83 -28.06 -18.26
CA TRP A 133 -28.80 -27.83 -19.30
C TRP A 133 -28.38 -26.35 -19.38
N LEU A 134 -29.33 -25.43 -19.25
CA LEU A 134 -29.02 -23.99 -19.22
C LEU A 134 -28.13 -23.62 -18.03
N MET A 135 -28.46 -24.13 -16.84
CA MET A 135 -27.67 -23.87 -15.62
C MET A 135 -26.26 -24.47 -15.70
N LEU A 136 -26.11 -25.67 -16.27
CA LEU A 136 -24.80 -26.26 -16.51
C LEU A 136 -23.99 -25.42 -17.51
N ALA A 137 -24.59 -24.95 -18.59
CA ALA A 137 -23.93 -24.08 -19.57
C ALA A 137 -23.45 -22.75 -18.96
N LEU A 138 -24.30 -22.09 -18.17
CA LEU A 138 -23.93 -20.85 -17.47
C LEU A 138 -22.82 -21.08 -16.44
N SER A 139 -22.87 -22.20 -15.72
CA SER A 139 -21.84 -22.58 -14.75
C SER A 139 -20.51 -22.90 -15.43
N ALA A 140 -20.52 -23.53 -16.61
CA ALA A 140 -19.33 -23.76 -17.42
C ALA A 140 -18.69 -22.44 -17.87
N ILE A 141 -19.51 -21.47 -18.32
CA ILE A 141 -19.03 -20.13 -18.71
C ILE A 141 -18.42 -19.41 -17.50
N GLY A 142 -19.10 -19.44 -16.34
CA GLY A 142 -18.56 -18.89 -15.09
C GLY A 142 -17.23 -19.53 -14.68
N GLY A 143 -17.12 -20.86 -14.80
CA GLY A 143 -15.88 -21.60 -14.56
C GLY A 143 -14.75 -21.19 -15.52
N ALA A 144 -15.04 -21.04 -16.81
CA ALA A 144 -14.08 -20.62 -17.83
C ALA A 144 -13.58 -19.18 -17.61
N LEU A 145 -14.46 -18.27 -17.18
CA LEU A 145 -14.08 -16.91 -16.80
C LEU A 145 -13.16 -16.88 -15.57
N LEU A 146 -13.49 -17.68 -14.54
CA LEU A 146 -12.65 -17.83 -13.35
C LEU A 146 -11.28 -18.45 -13.66
N TRP A 147 -11.24 -19.42 -14.59
CA TRP A 147 -9.99 -20.04 -15.06
C TRP A 147 -9.12 -19.04 -15.83
N SER A 148 -9.70 -18.34 -16.80
CA SER A 148 -8.99 -17.44 -17.73
C SER A 148 -8.58 -16.12 -17.08
N ASN A 149 -9.17 -15.74 -15.94
CA ASN A 149 -8.94 -14.45 -15.27
C ASN A 149 -9.18 -13.25 -16.20
N VAL A 150 -10.07 -13.43 -17.19
CA VAL A 150 -10.55 -12.38 -18.09
C VAL A 150 -11.81 -11.78 -17.46
N SER A 151 -11.92 -10.45 -17.44
CA SER A 151 -13.12 -9.79 -16.95
C SER A 151 -14.29 -10.05 -17.89
N LEU A 152 -15.51 -10.16 -17.35
CA LEU A 152 -16.72 -10.33 -18.16
C LEU A 152 -16.86 -9.21 -19.21
N ALA A 153 -16.47 -7.98 -18.87
CA ALA A 153 -16.45 -6.85 -19.80
C ALA A 153 -15.46 -7.05 -20.97
N ALA A 154 -14.28 -7.62 -20.73
CA ALA A 154 -13.31 -7.91 -21.79
C ALA A 154 -13.77 -9.07 -22.68
N ALA A 155 -14.41 -10.09 -22.10
CA ALA A 155 -14.98 -11.21 -22.87
C ALA A 155 -16.15 -10.76 -23.76
N VAL A 156 -17.07 -9.95 -23.21
CA VAL A 156 -18.22 -9.38 -23.94
C VAL A 156 -17.75 -8.38 -25.00
N GLY A 157 -16.75 -7.55 -24.70
CA GLY A 157 -16.13 -6.65 -25.67
C GLY A 157 -15.47 -7.39 -26.84
N GLY A 158 -14.76 -8.48 -26.54
CA GLY A 158 -14.18 -9.37 -27.56
C GLY A 158 -15.26 -10.02 -28.43
N MET A 159 -16.33 -10.54 -27.82
CA MET A 159 -17.46 -11.13 -28.55
C MET A 159 -18.19 -10.11 -29.43
N LEU A 160 -18.44 -8.89 -28.92
CA LEU A 160 -19.03 -7.80 -29.70
C LEU A 160 -18.14 -7.41 -30.88
N SER A 161 -16.82 -7.34 -30.68
CA SER A 161 -15.89 -7.05 -31.78
C SER A 161 -15.87 -8.15 -32.83
N ALA A 162 -16.01 -9.42 -32.43
CA ALA A 162 -16.12 -10.55 -33.34
C ALA A 162 -17.45 -10.51 -34.12
N ILE A 163 -18.56 -10.19 -33.46
CA ILE A 163 -19.88 -10.02 -34.10
C ILE A 163 -19.86 -8.85 -35.09
N GLN A 164 -19.26 -7.72 -34.70
CA GLN A 164 -19.10 -6.56 -35.58
C GLN A 164 -18.24 -6.90 -36.79
N TRP A 165 -17.17 -7.68 -36.60
CA TRP A 165 -16.32 -8.15 -37.69
C TRP A 165 -17.05 -9.13 -38.62
N THR A 166 -17.78 -10.11 -38.10
CA THR A 166 -18.57 -11.04 -38.93
C THR A 166 -19.73 -10.34 -39.64
N ALA A 167 -20.37 -9.35 -38.99
CA ALA A 167 -21.40 -8.54 -39.63
C ALA A 167 -20.80 -7.68 -40.76
N ALA A 168 -19.61 -7.11 -40.57
CA ALA A 168 -18.90 -6.36 -41.61
C ALA A 168 -18.54 -7.26 -42.80
N GLU A 169 -18.06 -8.48 -42.55
CA GLU A 169 -17.79 -9.49 -43.59
C GLU A 169 -19.06 -9.91 -44.35
N LEU A 170 -20.18 -10.11 -43.65
CA LEU A 170 -21.46 -10.42 -44.30
C LEU A 170 -21.97 -9.26 -45.16
N VAL A 171 -21.80 -8.02 -44.71
CA VAL A 171 -22.15 -6.82 -45.49
C VAL A 171 -21.23 -6.69 -46.71
N GLN A 172 -19.94 -6.94 -46.57
CA GLN A 172 -18.98 -6.97 -47.68
C GLN A 172 -19.33 -8.07 -48.70
N ALA A 173 -19.68 -9.27 -48.23
CA ALA A 173 -20.12 -10.37 -49.07
C ALA A 173 -21.43 -10.05 -49.80
N ALA A 174 -22.40 -9.44 -49.10
CA ALA A 174 -23.67 -9.01 -49.69
C ALA A 174 -23.46 -7.90 -50.73
N LEU A 175 -22.57 -6.93 -50.48
CA LEU A 175 -22.18 -5.89 -51.43
C LEU A 175 -21.47 -6.49 -52.66
N ALA A 176 -20.60 -7.47 -52.46
CA ALA A 176 -19.94 -8.19 -53.56
C ALA A 176 -20.95 -8.98 -54.40
N ILE A 177 -21.94 -9.64 -53.79
CA ILE A 177 -23.03 -10.32 -54.49
C ILE A 177 -23.91 -9.32 -55.26
N TRP A 178 -24.19 -8.15 -54.68
CA TRP A 178 -24.95 -7.10 -55.35
C TRP A 178 -24.19 -6.51 -56.55
N GLN A 179 -22.88 -6.33 -56.43
CA GLN A 179 -22.00 -5.92 -57.54
C GLN A 179 -21.90 -6.99 -58.64
N LEU A 180 -21.96 -8.28 -58.28
CA LEU A 180 -22.04 -9.41 -59.22
C LEU A 180 -23.40 -9.48 -59.93
N GLY A 181 -24.49 -9.04 -59.28
CA GLY A 181 -25.82 -8.93 -59.91
C GLY A 181 -25.93 -7.78 -60.93
N ALA A 182 -25.05 -6.76 -60.82
CA ALA A 182 -25.01 -5.60 -61.69
C ALA A 182 -24.02 -5.73 -62.87
N GLY A 183 -23.19 -6.79 -62.92
CA GLY A 183 -22.17 -6.96 -63.97
C GLY A 183 -21.78 -8.43 -64.19
N GLY A 184 -21.93 -8.90 -65.43
CA GLY A 184 -21.87 -10.31 -65.82
C GLY A 184 -20.59 -11.10 -65.49
N ALA A 185 -20.82 -12.30 -64.95
CA ALA A 185 -20.28 -13.61 -65.34
C ALA A 185 -18.76 -13.87 -65.55
N VAL A 186 -17.80 -13.09 -65.02
CA VAL A 186 -16.35 -13.47 -65.16
C VAL A 186 -15.55 -13.59 -63.85
N ALA A 187 -16.11 -13.35 -62.66
CA ALA A 187 -15.31 -13.38 -61.41
C ALA A 187 -15.65 -14.51 -60.41
N ALA A 188 -16.27 -15.61 -60.85
CA ALA A 188 -16.73 -16.67 -59.93
C ALA A 188 -15.67 -17.72 -59.53
N VAL A 189 -14.43 -17.65 -60.02
CA VAL A 189 -13.42 -18.73 -59.83
C VAL A 189 -12.31 -18.37 -58.83
N SER A 190 -12.13 -17.10 -58.45
CA SER A 190 -11.02 -16.66 -57.59
C SER A 190 -11.36 -16.48 -56.08
N ILE A 191 -12.61 -16.70 -55.67
CA ILE A 191 -13.04 -16.51 -54.26
C ILE A 191 -12.92 -17.80 -53.42
N VAL A 192 -12.92 -18.98 -54.05
CA VAL A 192 -12.87 -20.26 -53.31
C VAL A 192 -11.44 -20.67 -52.91
N THR A 193 -10.40 -20.10 -53.53
CA THR A 193 -9.00 -20.42 -53.20
C THR A 193 -8.35 -19.44 -52.22
N SER A 194 -8.88 -18.22 -52.06
CA SER A 194 -8.31 -17.19 -51.18
C SER A 194 -8.76 -17.28 -49.71
N SER A 195 -9.92 -17.90 -49.44
CA SER A 195 -10.46 -18.05 -48.09
C SER A 195 -9.81 -19.20 -47.29
N ALA A 196 -9.44 -20.30 -47.95
CA ALA A 196 -8.69 -21.39 -47.31
C ALA A 196 -7.24 -21.00 -46.97
N ALA A 197 -6.58 -20.25 -47.87
CA ALA A 197 -5.24 -19.74 -47.66
C ALA A 197 -5.20 -18.71 -46.52
N ALA A 198 -6.17 -17.79 -46.45
CA ALA A 198 -6.25 -16.78 -45.39
C ALA A 198 -6.52 -17.39 -44.01
N LEU A 199 -7.40 -18.41 -43.93
CA LEU A 199 -7.68 -19.14 -42.68
C LEU A 199 -6.45 -19.94 -42.23
N ALA A 200 -5.79 -20.64 -43.16
CA ALA A 200 -4.55 -21.37 -42.88
C ALA A 200 -3.43 -20.41 -42.41
N HIS A 201 -3.30 -19.23 -43.01
CA HIS A 201 -2.30 -18.24 -42.64
C HIS A 201 -2.61 -17.54 -41.30
N ALA A 202 -3.89 -17.40 -40.94
CA ALA A 202 -4.30 -16.88 -39.63
C ALA A 202 -4.07 -17.92 -38.52
N ILE A 203 -4.43 -19.18 -38.76
CA ILE A 203 -4.19 -20.30 -37.84
C ILE A 203 -2.68 -20.48 -37.63
N TRP A 204 -1.87 -20.44 -38.69
CA TRP A 204 -0.42 -20.59 -38.60
C TRP A 204 0.25 -19.44 -37.83
N ARG A 205 -0.19 -18.18 -38.02
CA ARG A 205 0.32 -17.03 -37.25
C ARG A 205 -0.06 -17.10 -35.78
N SER A 206 -1.29 -17.53 -35.47
CA SER A 206 -1.73 -17.71 -34.08
C SER A 206 -1.01 -18.87 -33.38
N ALA A 207 -0.77 -19.98 -34.10
CA ALA A 207 0.01 -21.11 -33.61
C ALA A 207 1.48 -20.74 -33.40
N ARG A 208 2.07 -19.92 -34.26
CA ARG A 208 3.46 -19.44 -34.12
C ARG A 208 3.62 -18.45 -32.98
N ALA A 209 2.69 -17.51 -32.81
CA ALA A 209 2.67 -16.63 -31.64
C ALA A 209 2.44 -17.38 -30.32
N ALA A 210 1.70 -18.49 -30.33
CA ALA A 210 1.57 -19.38 -29.18
C ALA A 210 2.87 -20.19 -28.94
N ALA A 211 3.50 -20.70 -30.00
CA ALA A 211 4.77 -21.42 -29.92
C ALA A 211 5.92 -20.53 -29.43
N ASP A 212 5.98 -19.27 -29.83
CA ASP A 212 7.00 -18.31 -29.36
C ASP A 212 6.79 -17.94 -27.88
N ARG A 213 5.54 -17.85 -27.42
CA ARG A 213 5.21 -17.65 -25.99
C ARG A 213 5.54 -18.88 -25.14
N VAL A 214 5.35 -20.08 -25.69
CA VAL A 214 5.76 -21.33 -25.05
C VAL A 214 7.29 -21.49 -25.08
N GLY A 215 7.95 -21.08 -26.15
CA GLY A 215 9.41 -21.03 -26.27
C GLY A 215 10.06 -20.07 -25.28
N ALA A 216 9.45 -18.89 -25.05
CA ALA A 216 9.89 -17.94 -24.03
C ALA A 216 9.67 -18.45 -22.59
N LEU A 217 8.71 -19.36 -22.37
CA LEU A 217 8.46 -20.01 -21.09
C LEU A 217 9.31 -21.28 -20.87
N LEU A 218 9.83 -21.87 -21.95
CA LEU A 218 10.68 -23.06 -21.94
C LEU A 218 12.16 -22.75 -22.08
N GLN A 219 12.55 -21.48 -22.24
CA GLN A 219 13.95 -21.10 -22.10
C GLN A 219 14.43 -21.48 -20.70
N PRO A 220 15.37 -22.43 -20.55
CA PRO A 220 16.02 -22.61 -19.27
C PRO A 220 16.67 -21.28 -18.91
N MET A 221 16.46 -20.82 -17.67
CA MET A 221 17.26 -19.74 -17.12
C MET A 221 18.74 -20.08 -17.36
N GLN A 222 19.39 -19.35 -18.26
CA GLN A 222 20.83 -19.24 -18.24
C GLN A 222 21.16 -18.52 -16.95
N LEU A 223 21.52 -19.29 -15.93
CA LEU A 223 22.24 -18.78 -14.78
C LEU A 223 23.44 -18.01 -15.35
N PRO A 224 23.69 -16.75 -14.91
CA PRO A 224 24.93 -16.09 -15.26
C PRO A 224 26.07 -17.03 -14.86
N ALA A 225 27.00 -17.27 -15.79
CA ALA A 225 28.15 -18.11 -15.55
C ALA A 225 28.77 -17.72 -14.20
N THR A 226 28.97 -18.71 -13.34
CA THR A 226 29.77 -18.56 -12.13
C THR A 226 31.12 -18.01 -12.56
N THR A 227 31.32 -16.71 -12.38
CA THR A 227 32.66 -16.15 -12.33
C THR A 227 33.32 -16.79 -11.12
N GLU A 228 34.42 -17.49 -11.36
CA GLU A 228 35.29 -17.98 -10.30
C GLU A 228 35.50 -16.86 -9.26
N PRO A 229 35.47 -17.18 -7.95
CA PRO A 229 35.89 -16.20 -6.96
C PRO A 229 37.34 -15.80 -7.27
N PRO A 230 37.70 -14.52 -7.22
CA PRO A 230 39.06 -14.10 -7.49
C PRO A 230 39.99 -14.79 -6.48
N ARG A 231 40.99 -15.51 -6.99
CA ARG A 231 42.08 -16.05 -6.18
C ARG A 231 42.76 -14.88 -5.47
N VAL A 232 42.80 -14.94 -4.13
CA VAL A 232 43.63 -14.08 -3.31
C VAL A 232 45.09 -14.36 -3.67
N PRO A 233 45.86 -13.38 -4.17
CA PRO A 233 47.30 -13.53 -4.27
C PRO A 233 47.89 -13.33 -2.87
N THR A 234 48.26 -14.43 -2.22
CA THR A 234 49.30 -14.44 -1.19
C THR A 234 50.63 -14.11 -1.84
N GLY A 235 51.21 -12.95 -1.52
CA GLY A 235 52.55 -12.58 -1.94
C GLY A 235 52.90 -11.16 -1.54
N ALA A 236 53.89 -11.01 -0.67
CA ALA A 236 54.31 -9.76 -0.05
C ALA A 236 55.29 -8.94 -0.92
N ARG A 237 55.27 -7.62 -0.70
CA ARG A 237 56.28 -6.55 -0.97
C ARG A 237 56.35 -5.95 -2.39
N PRO A 238 56.99 -4.77 -2.56
CA PRO A 238 56.75 -3.47 -1.92
C PRO A 238 56.35 -2.41 -2.97
N VAL A 239 55.82 -1.27 -2.53
CA VAL A 239 55.38 -0.16 -3.41
C VAL A 239 56.57 0.75 -3.72
N ASP A 240 56.95 0.82 -5.01
CA ASP A 240 57.73 1.91 -5.59
C ASP A 240 56.96 2.54 -6.76
N THR A 241 56.62 3.81 -6.57
CA THR A 241 56.65 4.97 -7.49
C THR A 241 56.13 4.93 -8.96
N LEU A 242 55.54 6.09 -9.35
CA LEU A 242 55.34 6.69 -10.70
C LEU A 242 53.93 6.50 -11.32
N VAL A 243 53.04 7.51 -11.36
CA VAL A 243 52.96 8.77 -12.17
C VAL A 243 52.32 8.56 -13.56
N ALA A 244 51.25 9.35 -13.81
CA ALA A 244 50.59 9.74 -15.08
C ALA A 244 49.98 8.59 -15.92
N GLU A 245 48.90 8.74 -16.70
CA GLU A 245 48.53 9.85 -17.58
C GLU A 245 47.07 9.69 -18.07
N VAL A 246 46.41 10.82 -18.33
CA VAL A 246 45.06 10.90 -18.90
C VAL A 246 45.13 10.69 -20.42
N SER A 247 44.22 9.89 -20.98
CA SER A 247 43.97 9.90 -22.44
C SER A 247 42.49 9.66 -22.77
N ARG A 248 41.98 10.54 -23.64
CA ARG A 248 40.64 10.56 -24.27
C ARG A 248 40.51 9.42 -25.31
N PRO A 249 39.29 8.97 -25.66
CA PRO A 249 39.07 8.28 -26.92
C PRO A 249 38.43 9.20 -27.98
N GLY A 250 38.93 9.09 -29.21
CA GLY A 250 38.45 9.77 -30.41
C GLY A 250 37.33 9.04 -31.17
N ALA A 251 36.88 9.69 -32.24
CA ALA A 251 35.82 9.31 -33.16
C ALA A 251 36.24 8.28 -34.21
N VAL A 252 35.29 7.45 -34.70
CA VAL A 252 35.18 7.01 -36.12
C VAL A 252 33.72 6.73 -36.49
N ASP A 253 33.38 7.16 -37.70
CA ASP A 253 32.13 7.13 -38.48
C ASP A 253 31.56 5.75 -38.88
N GLY A 254 30.32 5.75 -39.40
CA GLY A 254 29.87 4.72 -40.35
C GLY A 254 28.35 4.47 -40.43
N GLU A 255 27.70 5.09 -41.42
CA GLU A 255 26.27 5.04 -41.75
C GLU A 255 25.69 3.65 -42.09
N LYS A 256 24.38 3.48 -41.82
CA LYS A 256 23.44 2.85 -42.77
C LYS A 256 21.99 3.36 -42.54
N ARG A 257 21.49 4.13 -43.53
CA ARG A 257 20.09 4.54 -43.69
C ARG A 257 19.22 3.40 -44.22
N VAL A 258 17.97 3.35 -43.76
CA VAL A 258 16.82 2.85 -44.55
C VAL A 258 15.66 3.84 -44.37
N ALA A 259 15.15 4.37 -45.49
CA ALA A 259 14.01 5.28 -45.63
C ALA A 259 12.66 4.49 -45.57
N GLY A 260 11.61 4.98 -44.88
CA GLY A 260 10.45 5.72 -45.44
C GLY A 260 9.28 4.77 -45.78
N VAL A 261 8.06 4.87 -45.22
CA VAL A 261 6.85 5.68 -45.60
C VAL A 261 5.65 5.13 -44.76
N PRO A 262 4.48 5.79 -44.49
CA PRO A 262 4.11 7.15 -44.03
C PRO A 262 3.31 7.13 -42.67
N PRO A 263 2.93 8.29 -42.05
CA PRO A 263 2.10 8.28 -40.85
C PRO A 263 0.60 8.36 -41.16
N GLY A 264 -0.15 7.34 -40.73
CA GLY A 264 -1.62 7.35 -40.69
C GLY A 264 -2.12 8.08 -39.44
N ARG A 265 -3.06 9.02 -39.65
CA ARG A 265 -3.76 9.79 -38.61
C ARG A 265 -4.42 8.87 -37.56
N GLY A 266 -4.07 9.08 -36.29
CA GLY A 266 -4.70 8.43 -35.14
C GLY A 266 -4.26 9.05 -33.82
N GLN A 267 -4.96 10.11 -33.41
CA GLN A 267 -5.04 10.69 -32.06
C GLN A 267 -3.73 10.90 -31.25
N GLN A 268 -3.25 12.15 -31.32
CA GLN A 268 -2.38 12.78 -30.33
C GLN A 268 -3.05 12.76 -28.94
N VAL A 269 -2.62 11.86 -28.07
CA VAL A 269 -2.73 12.05 -26.62
C VAL A 269 -1.45 11.50 -25.98
N ARG A 270 -0.36 12.29 -26.01
CA ARG A 270 0.76 12.31 -25.04
C ARG A 270 1.93 13.13 -25.58
N ALA A 271 2.21 14.27 -24.93
CA ALA A 271 3.55 14.87 -24.77
C ALA A 271 3.51 16.20 -23.99
N SER A 272 2.38 16.91 -23.95
CA SER A 272 2.37 18.32 -23.47
C SER A 272 2.44 18.51 -21.95
N THR A 273 2.15 17.50 -21.12
CA THR A 273 2.07 17.70 -19.65
C THR A 273 3.43 17.62 -18.95
N GLY A 274 4.41 16.91 -19.53
CA GLY A 274 5.76 16.78 -18.97
C GLY A 274 6.68 17.97 -19.28
N GLU A 275 6.53 18.56 -20.47
CA GLU A 275 7.29 19.75 -20.87
C GLU A 275 6.75 21.04 -20.22
N ALA A 276 5.42 21.14 -20.02
CA ALA A 276 4.82 22.25 -19.25
C ALA A 276 5.26 22.27 -17.77
N PHE A 277 5.58 21.11 -17.19
CA PHE A 277 6.13 21.01 -15.84
C PHE A 277 7.56 21.56 -15.75
N ARG A 278 8.29 21.59 -16.88
CA ARG A 278 9.71 21.95 -16.94
C ARG A 278 9.94 23.47 -16.99
N GLN A 279 8.98 24.26 -17.47
CA GLN A 279 9.19 25.70 -17.70
C GLN A 279 8.52 26.64 -16.67
N GLU A 280 7.43 26.25 -16.00
CA GLU A 280 6.69 27.15 -15.09
C GLU A 280 6.75 26.77 -13.59
N ALA A 281 7.16 25.54 -13.23
CA ALA A 281 6.98 25.02 -11.86
C ALA A 281 8.27 24.82 -11.04
N LEU A 282 9.45 25.00 -11.64
CA LEU A 282 10.75 24.83 -10.96
C LEU A 282 11.70 26.02 -11.16
N ALA A 283 11.29 27.05 -11.91
CA ALA A 283 12.00 28.32 -11.95
C ALA A 283 11.77 29.04 -10.60
N LEU A 284 12.78 28.98 -9.74
CA LEU A 284 12.81 29.58 -8.43
C LEU A 284 12.87 31.11 -8.53
N GLU A 285 11.75 31.79 -8.76
CA GLU A 285 11.67 33.22 -8.41
C GLU A 285 11.58 33.34 -6.89
N VAL A 286 12.74 33.37 -6.24
CA VAL A 286 12.83 33.79 -4.84
C VAL A 286 12.40 35.26 -4.80
N PRO A 287 11.35 35.63 -4.05
CA PRO A 287 10.98 37.03 -3.89
C PRO A 287 12.20 37.81 -3.39
N SER A 288 12.68 38.75 -4.21
CA SER A 288 13.90 39.52 -3.96
C SER A 288 13.74 40.51 -2.80
N GLY A 289 12.52 40.68 -2.29
CA GLY A 289 12.20 41.43 -1.08
C GLY A 289 12.32 40.53 0.15
N GLY A 290 13.14 40.92 1.12
CA GLY A 290 13.42 40.14 2.33
C GLY A 290 12.17 39.59 3.00
N TYR A 291 11.96 38.28 2.87
CA TYR A 291 10.85 37.56 3.49
C TYR A 291 10.98 37.64 5.02
N GLN A 292 9.95 38.16 5.70
CA GLN A 292 9.90 38.23 7.16
C GLN A 292 9.12 37.05 7.72
N LEU A 293 9.69 36.39 8.73
CA LEU A 293 9.02 35.31 9.43
C LEU A 293 7.77 35.84 10.16
N PRO A 294 6.68 35.04 10.21
CA PRO A 294 5.46 35.45 10.87
C PRO A 294 5.68 35.63 12.38
N PRO A 295 5.17 36.71 13.00
CA PRO A 295 5.29 36.89 14.44
C PRO A 295 4.34 35.94 15.19
N SER A 296 4.77 35.45 16.36
CA SER A 296 3.98 34.55 17.21
C SER A 296 2.65 35.15 17.72
N THR A 297 2.47 36.46 17.55
CA THR A 297 1.22 37.19 17.84
C THR A 297 0.06 36.80 16.93
N LEU A 298 0.32 36.21 15.74
CA LEU A 298 -0.73 35.69 14.86
C LEU A 298 -1.45 34.48 15.46
N LEU A 299 -0.83 33.78 16.41
CA LEU A 299 -1.43 32.63 17.07
C LEU A 299 -2.31 33.09 18.24
N THR A 300 -3.45 32.43 18.40
CA THR A 300 -4.40 32.69 19.49
C THR A 300 -3.71 32.67 20.85
N ASP A 301 -3.96 33.71 21.65
CA ASP A 301 -3.46 33.78 23.02
C ASP A 301 -4.01 32.64 23.88
N LEU A 302 -3.19 32.21 24.83
CA LEU A 302 -3.57 31.18 25.78
C LEU A 302 -4.68 31.73 26.68
N PRO A 303 -5.74 30.95 26.96
CA PRO A 303 -6.76 31.38 27.90
C PRO A 303 -6.07 31.75 29.23
N SER A 304 -6.35 32.96 29.70
CA SER A 304 -5.73 33.53 30.89
C SER A 304 -6.02 32.61 32.09
N SER A 305 -4.98 32.09 32.73
CA SER A 305 -5.13 31.33 33.98
C SER A 305 -5.48 32.28 35.12
N ARG A 306 -6.73 32.77 35.18
CA ARG A 306 -7.28 33.55 36.30
C ARG A 306 -8.77 33.26 36.48
N GLY A 307 -9.05 32.20 37.23
CA GLY A 307 -10.36 31.96 37.83
C GLY A 307 -10.17 31.22 39.15
N LYS A 308 -10.08 31.95 40.27
CA LYS A 308 -10.17 31.33 41.60
C LYS A 308 -11.60 30.85 41.79
N ALA A 309 -11.82 29.53 41.84
CA ALA A 309 -13.08 28.99 42.34
C ALA A 309 -13.18 29.23 43.86
N LYS A 310 -14.38 29.54 44.35
CA LYS A 310 -14.66 29.91 45.76
C LYS A 310 -14.53 28.75 46.77
N THR A 311 -14.33 27.51 46.31
CA THR A 311 -14.31 26.30 47.15
C THR A 311 -12.94 25.65 47.10
N GLU A 312 -12.40 25.24 48.26
CA GLU A 312 -11.11 24.54 48.29
C GLU A 312 -11.20 23.17 47.61
N PRO A 313 -10.30 22.83 46.67
CA PRO A 313 -10.30 21.56 45.97
C PRO A 313 -10.22 20.32 46.89
N ALA A 314 -9.63 20.47 48.07
CA ALA A 314 -9.48 19.38 49.04
C ALA A 314 -10.85 18.92 49.60
N ASP A 315 -11.79 19.84 49.80
CA ASP A 315 -13.13 19.51 50.30
C ASP A 315 -13.98 18.83 49.23
N LEU A 316 -13.88 19.31 47.98
CA LEU A 316 -14.50 18.69 46.81
C LEU A 316 -13.97 17.26 46.58
N ALA A 317 -12.68 17.01 46.81
CA ALA A 317 -12.10 15.67 46.73
C ALA A 317 -12.75 14.69 47.73
N LYS A 318 -12.88 15.09 49.00
CA LYS A 318 -13.56 14.28 50.02
C LYS A 318 -15.02 14.03 49.69
N GLN A 319 -15.71 15.06 49.21
CA GLN A 319 -17.11 14.98 48.81
C GLN A 319 -17.29 14.01 47.63
N LEU A 320 -16.36 14.01 46.66
CA LEU A 320 -16.34 13.09 45.54
C LEU A 320 -16.13 11.63 46.00
N GLU A 321 -15.18 11.38 46.89
CA GLU A 321 -14.94 10.04 47.46
C GLU A 321 -16.18 9.52 48.21
N GLN A 322 -16.80 10.36 49.03
CA GLN A 322 -18.03 10.03 49.76
C GLN A 322 -19.20 9.73 48.82
N THR A 323 -19.35 10.56 47.77
CA THR A 323 -20.39 10.37 46.75
C THR A 323 -20.23 9.02 46.06
N LEU A 324 -19.02 8.71 45.55
CA LEU A 324 -18.74 7.43 44.90
C LEU A 324 -19.00 6.24 45.83
N THR A 325 -18.59 6.37 47.10
CA THR A 325 -18.83 5.35 48.12
C THR A 325 -20.32 5.11 48.35
N SER A 326 -21.14 6.16 48.39
CA SER A 326 -22.60 6.05 48.59
C SER A 326 -23.30 5.27 47.45
N PHE A 327 -22.75 5.31 46.23
CA PHE A 327 -23.23 4.54 45.07
C PHE A 327 -22.57 3.15 44.94
N GLY A 328 -21.88 2.67 45.97
CA GLY A 328 -21.22 1.36 45.98
C GLY A 328 -20.04 1.28 45.01
N VAL A 329 -19.34 2.40 44.82
CA VAL A 329 -18.09 2.50 44.04
C VAL A 329 -16.98 2.90 45.01
N GLU A 330 -16.17 1.94 45.42
CA GLU A 330 -14.97 2.23 46.20
C GLU A 330 -13.90 2.84 45.31
N ALA A 331 -13.53 4.08 45.58
CA ALA A 331 -12.49 4.80 44.86
C ALA A 331 -11.84 5.88 45.73
N LYS A 332 -10.57 6.19 45.46
CA LYS A 332 -9.78 7.18 46.19
C LYS A 332 -9.25 8.26 45.25
N VAL A 333 -9.31 9.52 45.65
CA VAL A 333 -8.69 10.63 44.93
C VAL A 333 -7.19 10.64 45.25
N THR A 334 -6.35 10.43 44.24
CA THR A 334 -4.89 10.40 44.39
C THR A 334 -4.27 11.79 44.25
N ARG A 335 -4.86 12.63 43.39
CA ARG A 335 -4.35 13.96 43.07
C ARG A 335 -5.48 14.85 42.54
N TRP A 336 -5.32 16.17 42.67
CA TRP A 336 -6.16 17.14 41.96
C TRP A 336 -5.32 18.25 41.34
N GLU A 337 -5.83 18.84 40.28
CA GLU A 337 -5.25 19.97 39.56
C GLU A 337 -6.34 21.00 39.25
N GLN A 338 -6.20 22.21 39.78
CA GLN A 338 -7.19 23.26 39.60
C GLN A 338 -6.86 24.09 38.36
N GLY A 339 -7.71 24.00 37.33
CA GLY A 339 -7.65 24.83 36.14
C GLY A 339 -8.51 26.09 36.26
N PRO A 340 -8.41 27.01 35.28
CA PRO A 340 -9.11 28.31 35.31
C PRO A 340 -10.64 28.22 35.20
N VAL A 341 -11.18 27.13 34.65
CA VAL A 341 -12.63 26.91 34.45
C VAL A 341 -13.11 25.62 35.10
N VAL A 342 -12.23 24.62 35.27
CA VAL A 342 -12.56 23.28 35.78
C VAL A 342 -11.49 22.81 36.75
N THR A 343 -11.87 21.98 37.72
CA THR A 343 -10.93 21.29 38.61
C THR A 343 -10.90 19.81 38.24
N ARG A 344 -9.71 19.26 37.98
CA ARG A 344 -9.52 17.85 37.62
C ARG A 344 -9.17 17.05 38.86
N PHE A 345 -9.87 15.94 39.08
CA PHE A 345 -9.58 14.97 40.14
C PHE A 345 -9.12 13.65 39.53
N GLU A 346 -7.97 13.15 39.96
CA GLU A 346 -7.49 11.81 39.61
C GLU A 346 -8.07 10.81 40.61
N VAL A 347 -8.90 9.89 40.11
CA VAL A 347 -9.63 8.92 40.93
C VAL A 347 -9.12 7.51 40.64
N GLN A 348 -8.62 6.83 41.66
CA GLN A 348 -8.18 5.45 41.61
C GLN A 348 -9.29 4.52 42.15
N PRO A 349 -9.94 3.71 41.29
CA PRO A 349 -10.94 2.74 41.73
C PRO A 349 -10.31 1.53 42.42
N ALA A 350 -11.05 0.91 43.34
CA ALA A 350 -10.65 -0.35 43.97
C ALA A 350 -10.61 -1.51 42.95
N PRO A 351 -9.78 -2.55 43.19
CA PRO A 351 -9.74 -3.73 42.33
C PRO A 351 -11.12 -4.36 42.13
N GLY A 352 -11.51 -4.58 40.88
CA GLY A 352 -12.81 -5.16 40.51
C GLY A 352 -13.91 -4.14 40.19
N VAL A 353 -13.71 -2.86 40.47
CA VAL A 353 -14.64 -1.79 40.06
C VAL A 353 -14.45 -1.48 38.57
N ARG A 354 -15.53 -1.64 37.79
CA ARG A 354 -15.52 -1.32 36.35
C ARG A 354 -15.61 0.19 36.13
N VAL A 355 -14.74 0.74 35.26
CA VAL A 355 -14.75 2.17 34.88
C VAL A 355 -16.12 2.63 34.35
N GLN A 356 -16.83 1.75 33.64
CA GLN A 356 -18.16 2.03 33.11
C GLN A 356 -19.21 2.31 34.21
N LYS A 357 -19.04 1.72 35.40
CA LYS A 357 -19.89 1.96 36.58
C LYS A 357 -19.71 3.37 37.14
N ILE A 358 -18.51 3.93 37.01
CA ILE A 358 -18.22 5.31 37.41
C ILE A 358 -18.79 6.27 36.36
N SER A 359 -18.61 5.95 35.07
CA SER A 359 -19.15 6.73 33.95
C SER A 359 -20.68 6.88 34.00
N SER A 360 -21.40 5.83 34.40
CA SER A 360 -22.87 5.90 34.55
C SER A 360 -23.35 6.84 35.65
N LEU A 361 -22.49 7.19 36.63
CA LEU A 361 -22.83 8.07 37.76
C LEU A 361 -22.57 9.56 37.46
N THR A 362 -22.28 9.93 36.21
CA THR A 362 -21.89 11.30 35.83
C THR A 362 -22.87 12.37 36.33
N ASN A 363 -24.17 12.14 36.13
CA ASN A 363 -25.22 13.11 36.53
C ASN A 363 -25.37 13.17 38.06
N ASP A 364 -25.24 12.03 38.74
CA ASP A 364 -25.34 11.94 40.19
C ASP A 364 -24.15 12.62 40.88
N ILE A 365 -22.95 12.48 40.31
CA ILE A 365 -21.74 13.17 40.78
C ILE A 365 -21.88 14.69 40.54
N ALA A 366 -22.42 15.11 39.40
CA ALA A 366 -22.66 16.53 39.13
C ALA A 366 -23.64 17.14 40.14
N LEU A 367 -24.73 16.42 40.44
CA LEU A 367 -25.71 16.82 41.44
C LEU A 367 -25.07 16.91 42.84
N ALA A 368 -24.32 15.89 43.25
CA ALA A 368 -23.71 15.83 44.58
C ALA A 368 -22.65 16.91 44.81
N LEU A 369 -21.90 17.27 43.77
CA LEU A 369 -20.87 18.33 43.83
C LEU A 369 -21.41 19.74 43.57
N ALA A 370 -22.73 19.89 43.39
CA ALA A 370 -23.37 21.14 42.99
C ALA A 370 -22.71 21.77 41.73
N ALA A 371 -22.26 20.92 40.81
CA ALA A 371 -21.60 21.31 39.59
C ALA A 371 -22.60 21.33 38.42
N PRO A 372 -22.54 22.32 37.50
CA PRO A 372 -23.42 22.37 36.32
C PRO A 372 -23.33 21.13 35.45
N SER A 373 -22.14 20.53 35.38
CA SER A 373 -21.90 19.21 34.79
C SER A 373 -20.59 18.65 35.33
N VAL A 374 -20.46 17.33 35.33
CA VAL A 374 -19.22 16.62 35.60
C VAL A 374 -18.83 15.88 34.34
N ARG A 375 -17.56 15.94 33.96
CA ARG A 375 -17.03 15.24 32.80
C ARG A 375 -16.03 14.21 33.30
N ILE A 376 -16.37 12.93 33.18
CA ILE A 376 -15.44 11.85 33.49
C ILE A 376 -14.49 11.72 32.30
N GLU A 377 -13.29 12.29 32.45
CA GLU A 377 -12.24 12.21 31.43
C GLU A 377 -11.57 10.84 31.43
N ALA A 378 -11.88 10.06 30.41
CA ALA A 378 -10.87 9.40 29.60
C ALA A 378 -11.20 9.82 28.16
N PRO A 379 -10.41 10.60 27.38
CA PRO A 379 -9.00 11.04 27.41
C PRO A 379 -8.78 12.54 27.79
N ILE A 380 -7.53 13.04 27.75
CA ILE A 380 -6.96 14.33 28.26
C ILE A 380 -7.12 15.46 27.20
N PRO A 381 -7.30 16.76 27.57
CA PRO A 381 -7.50 17.88 26.61
C PRO A 381 -6.24 18.28 25.82
N GLY A 382 -6.41 18.74 24.57
CA GLY A 382 -5.31 19.05 23.62
C GLY A 382 -4.55 20.37 23.84
N VAL A 383 -3.29 20.40 23.39
CA VAL A 383 -2.25 21.42 23.61
C VAL A 383 -2.42 22.63 22.69
N HIS A 384 -2.02 23.86 23.04
CA HIS A 384 -1.97 24.96 22.07
C HIS A 384 -0.59 25.05 21.40
N ILE A 385 -0.53 25.16 20.07
CA ILE A 385 0.75 25.23 19.34
C ILE A 385 1.61 26.44 19.76
N LYS A 386 0.97 27.58 20.09
CA LYS A 386 1.65 28.78 20.59
C LYS A 386 2.49 28.49 21.83
N GLU A 387 2.02 27.60 22.71
CA GLU A 387 2.76 27.19 23.91
C GLU A 387 4.07 26.48 23.57
N ILE A 388 4.09 25.72 22.48
CA ILE A 388 5.28 25.01 22.02
C ILE A 388 6.22 25.97 21.30
N LEU A 389 5.70 26.81 20.40
CA LEU A 389 6.52 27.72 19.59
C LEU A 389 7.17 28.85 20.41
N VAL A 390 6.54 29.26 21.52
CA VAL A 390 7.10 30.28 22.43
C VAL A 390 8.00 29.66 23.50
N SER A 391 8.06 28.33 23.61
CA SER A 391 8.90 27.66 24.61
C SER A 391 10.39 27.89 24.38
N ASP A 392 11.15 28.01 25.47
CA ASP A 392 12.62 28.14 25.44
C ASP A 392 13.25 26.94 24.74
N GLU A 393 12.69 25.75 24.90
CA GLU A 393 13.16 24.52 24.27
C GLU A 393 13.09 24.60 22.74
N TYR A 394 11.99 25.15 22.20
CA TYR A 394 11.81 25.32 20.77
C TYR A 394 12.75 26.38 20.20
N GLN A 395 12.87 27.51 20.89
CA GLN A 395 13.70 28.64 20.48
C GLN A 395 15.21 28.30 20.47
N ARG A 396 15.66 27.42 21.39
CA ARG A 396 17.08 27.03 21.51
C ARG A 396 17.51 25.93 20.55
N MET A 397 16.58 25.19 19.94
CA MET A 397 16.95 24.12 19.02
C MET A 397 17.61 24.73 17.77
N THR A 398 18.68 24.11 17.24
CA THR A 398 19.46 24.66 16.11
C THR A 398 19.22 23.95 14.77
N GLY A 399 18.41 22.89 14.75
CA GLY A 399 18.12 22.12 13.54
C GLY A 399 17.51 22.95 12.40
N PRO A 400 17.75 22.60 11.13
CA PRO A 400 17.19 23.33 9.99
C PRO A 400 15.70 23.07 9.79
N LEU A 401 15.16 21.91 10.21
CA LEU A 401 13.77 21.51 9.98
C LEU A 401 13.07 21.10 11.28
N VAL A 402 13.14 21.97 12.29
CA VAL A 402 12.55 21.73 13.61
C VAL A 402 11.04 21.90 13.56
N VAL A 403 10.32 20.86 13.95
CA VAL A 403 8.86 20.79 13.96
C VAL A 403 8.34 20.44 15.35
N ALA A 404 7.21 21.07 15.70
CA ALA A 404 6.49 20.81 16.93
C ALA A 404 5.56 19.61 16.73
N VAL A 405 5.78 18.54 17.50
CA VAL A 405 4.90 17.35 17.45
C VAL A 405 3.81 17.45 18.50
N GLY A 406 4.11 17.98 19.69
CA GLY A 406 3.14 18.02 20.79
C GLY A 406 3.71 18.37 22.15
N LYS A 407 3.04 17.95 23.22
CA LYS A 407 3.60 17.92 24.60
C LYS A 407 3.53 16.53 25.20
N ASP A 408 4.41 16.21 26.14
CA ASP A 408 4.28 14.96 26.92
C ASP A 408 3.22 15.08 28.02
N ILE A 409 2.96 13.97 28.71
CA ILE A 409 2.03 13.92 29.86
C ILE A 409 2.41 14.86 31.02
N ALA A 410 3.65 15.35 31.04
CA ALA A 410 4.13 16.30 32.03
C ALA A 410 4.10 17.76 31.50
N GLY A 411 3.57 17.98 30.30
CA GLY A 411 3.42 19.28 29.68
C GLY A 411 4.68 19.81 28.98
N HIS A 412 5.74 19.00 28.85
CA HIS A 412 6.96 19.43 28.17
C HIS A 412 6.81 19.36 26.65
N PRO A 413 7.28 20.37 25.90
CA PRO A 413 7.20 20.36 24.44
C PRO A 413 8.00 19.20 23.87
N ILE A 414 7.37 18.53 22.90
CA ILE A 414 7.91 17.43 22.13
C ILE A 414 8.25 17.97 20.74
N LEU A 415 9.55 18.00 20.48
CA LEU A 415 10.15 18.61 19.31
C LEU A 415 10.95 17.57 18.52
N ALA A 416 10.97 17.73 17.20
CA ALA A 416 11.63 16.83 16.27
C ALA A 416 12.31 17.62 15.16
N ASP A 417 13.49 17.20 14.69
CA ASP A 417 14.12 17.75 13.48
C ASP A 417 13.97 16.79 12.30
N LEU A 418 13.21 17.18 11.27
CA LEU A 418 13.02 16.36 10.06
C LEU A 418 14.34 16.13 9.31
N ALA A 419 15.37 16.96 9.50
CA ALA A 419 16.68 16.73 8.90
C ALA A 419 17.39 15.49 9.48
N GLU A 420 17.19 15.20 10.76
CA GLU A 420 17.73 14.00 11.41
C GLU A 420 16.89 12.75 11.12
N MET A 421 15.64 12.96 10.72
CA MET A 421 14.64 11.92 10.44
C MET A 421 14.04 12.13 9.05
N PRO A 422 14.65 11.57 8.01
CA PRO A 422 14.37 12.01 6.65
C PRO A 422 12.89 11.82 6.27
N HIS A 423 12.21 10.83 6.86
CA HIS A 423 10.78 10.62 6.64
C HIS A 423 10.02 10.36 7.93
N LEU A 424 8.77 10.83 7.99
CA LEU A 424 7.85 10.69 9.10
C LEU A 424 6.52 10.09 8.59
N LEU A 425 6.04 9.03 9.26
CA LEU A 425 4.71 8.45 9.00
C LEU A 425 3.77 8.75 10.16
N ILE A 426 2.62 9.37 9.88
CA ILE A 426 1.57 9.69 10.84
C ILE A 426 0.33 8.86 10.51
N ALA A 427 -0.13 8.03 11.45
CA ALA A 427 -1.31 7.18 11.24
C ALA A 427 -2.33 7.38 12.35
N GLY A 428 -3.60 7.62 12.00
CA GLY A 428 -4.66 7.84 12.99
C GLY A 428 -6.04 7.89 12.37
N ALA A 429 -7.04 7.35 13.07
CA ALA A 429 -8.43 7.38 12.61
C ALA A 429 -8.95 8.83 12.47
N THR A 430 -10.06 9.02 11.76
CA THR A 430 -10.72 10.33 11.67
C THR A 430 -11.02 10.88 13.08
N GLY A 431 -10.75 12.17 13.32
CA GLY A 431 -10.91 12.80 14.64
C GLY A 431 -9.81 12.47 15.67
N SER A 432 -8.76 11.75 15.27
CA SER A 432 -7.65 11.37 16.17
C SER A 432 -6.62 12.45 16.42
N GLY A 433 -6.64 13.56 15.68
CA GLY A 433 -5.63 14.62 15.76
C GLY A 433 -4.66 14.70 14.57
N LYS A 434 -4.65 13.69 13.67
CA LYS A 434 -3.78 13.61 12.48
C LYS A 434 -3.62 14.94 11.72
N SER A 435 -4.74 15.54 11.32
CA SER A 435 -4.77 16.79 10.57
C SER A 435 -4.20 17.96 11.36
N VAL A 436 -4.39 17.95 12.68
CA VAL A 436 -3.88 18.98 13.56
C VAL A 436 -2.37 18.85 13.76
N THR A 437 -1.87 17.62 13.92
CA THR A 437 -0.43 17.34 13.93
C THR A 437 0.25 17.80 12.64
N LEU A 438 -0.36 17.51 11.48
CA LEU A 438 0.16 17.96 10.18
C LEU A 438 0.23 19.49 10.10
N ASN A 439 -0.84 20.18 10.48
CA ASN A 439 -0.87 21.64 10.49
C ASN A 439 0.17 22.21 11.47
N ALA A 440 0.44 21.55 12.59
CA ALA A 440 1.47 22.00 13.52
C ALA A 440 2.90 21.79 13.03
N ILE A 441 3.14 20.71 12.30
CA ILE A 441 4.40 20.49 11.59
C ILE A 441 4.61 21.59 10.54
N ILE A 442 3.58 21.87 9.72
CA ILE A 442 3.63 22.92 8.69
C ILE A 442 3.86 24.29 9.34
N ALA A 443 3.09 24.64 10.36
CA ALA A 443 3.26 25.89 11.08
C ALA A 443 4.67 26.00 11.68
N GLY A 444 5.20 24.94 12.31
CA GLY A 444 6.56 24.92 12.83
C GLY A 444 7.62 25.24 11.77
N LEU A 445 7.44 24.78 10.54
CA LEU A 445 8.31 25.14 9.42
C LEU A 445 8.12 26.60 9.00
N LEU A 446 6.88 27.07 8.83
CA LEU A 446 6.59 28.43 8.36
C LEU A 446 7.01 29.52 9.36
N PHE A 447 6.97 29.24 10.66
CA PHE A 447 7.40 30.18 11.71
C PHE A 447 8.93 30.30 11.84
N ARG A 448 9.70 29.39 11.23
CA ARG A 448 11.15 29.28 11.44
C ARG A 448 11.97 29.31 10.16
N CYS A 449 11.39 28.91 9.03
CA CYS A 449 12.09 28.75 7.76
C CYS A 449 11.58 29.76 6.73
N THR A 450 12.48 30.39 5.99
CA THR A 450 12.11 31.21 4.83
C THR A 450 11.92 30.33 3.57
N PRO A 451 11.32 30.84 2.49
CA PRO A 451 11.22 30.12 1.21
C PRO A 451 12.58 29.76 0.59
N VAL A 452 13.66 30.44 1.00
CA VAL A 452 15.05 30.13 0.58
C VAL A 452 15.61 28.95 1.37
N ASP A 453 15.15 28.76 2.62
CA ASP A 453 15.57 27.65 3.45
C ASP A 453 14.79 26.38 3.13
N VAL A 454 13.46 26.49 2.94
CA VAL A 454 12.55 25.35 2.77
C VAL A 454 11.53 25.59 1.67
N ARG A 455 11.36 24.59 0.81
CA ARG A 455 10.26 24.51 -0.15
C ARG A 455 9.37 23.30 0.12
N LEU A 456 8.07 23.48 -0.10
CA LEU A 456 7.03 22.52 0.27
C LEU A 456 6.34 21.96 -0.97
N LEU A 457 6.16 20.64 -1.03
CA LEU A 457 5.24 19.98 -1.95
C LEU A 457 4.08 19.40 -1.14
N MET A 458 2.89 19.98 -1.27
CA MET A 458 1.70 19.53 -0.56
C MET A 458 0.78 18.73 -1.47
N ILE A 459 0.39 17.53 -1.02
CA ILE A 459 -0.49 16.61 -1.74
C ILE A 459 -1.73 16.36 -0.89
N ASP A 460 -2.88 16.84 -1.37
CA ASP A 460 -4.19 16.73 -0.72
C ASP A 460 -5.24 16.25 -1.73
N PRO A 461 -5.39 14.92 -1.90
CA PRO A 461 -6.35 14.35 -2.85
C PRO A 461 -7.81 14.64 -2.47
N LYS A 462 -8.08 15.05 -1.23
CA LYS A 462 -9.43 15.31 -0.72
C LYS A 462 -9.83 16.78 -0.73
N ARG A 463 -8.88 17.70 -0.89
CA ARG A 463 -9.08 19.17 -0.87
C ARG A 463 -9.66 19.70 0.44
N VAL A 464 -9.30 19.08 1.56
CA VAL A 464 -9.85 19.44 2.87
C VAL A 464 -8.81 20.14 3.73
N GLU A 465 -7.57 19.64 3.74
CA GLU A 465 -6.58 20.00 4.75
C GLU A 465 -5.63 21.09 4.26
N PHE A 466 -5.16 21.01 3.01
CA PHE A 466 -4.06 21.85 2.54
C PHE A 466 -4.46 23.00 1.63
N THR A 467 -5.73 23.09 1.21
CA THR A 467 -6.17 24.11 0.24
C THR A 467 -5.90 25.55 0.71
N ASN A 468 -5.92 25.79 2.03
CA ASN A 468 -5.63 27.09 2.63
C ASN A 468 -4.17 27.55 2.45
N TYR A 469 -3.25 26.64 2.09
CA TYR A 469 -1.83 26.96 1.90
C TYR A 469 -1.48 27.40 0.47
N ASN A 470 -2.39 27.39 -0.50
CA ASN A 470 -2.07 27.63 -1.93
C ASN A 470 -1.32 28.94 -2.25
N ASN A 471 -1.30 29.91 -1.34
CA ASN A 471 -0.65 31.20 -1.54
C ASN A 471 0.62 31.40 -0.68
N VAL A 472 1.11 30.37 0.01
CA VAL A 472 2.37 30.50 0.75
C VAL A 472 3.57 30.43 -0.21
N PRO A 473 4.56 31.32 -0.09
CA PRO A 473 5.69 31.39 -1.02
C PRO A 473 6.63 30.18 -0.95
N HIS A 474 6.50 29.36 0.10
CA HIS A 474 7.25 28.11 0.24
C HIS A 474 6.80 27.02 -0.73
N LEU A 475 5.58 27.06 -1.27
CA LEU A 475 5.08 26.01 -2.16
C LEU A 475 5.89 25.93 -3.46
N LEU A 476 6.28 24.71 -3.87
CA LEU A 476 6.89 24.47 -5.18
C LEU A 476 5.85 24.65 -6.30
N ILE A 477 4.68 24.08 -6.09
CA ILE A 477 3.53 24.15 -6.97
C ILE A 477 2.27 24.29 -6.13
N PRO A 478 1.15 24.76 -6.72
CA PRO A 478 -0.14 24.71 -6.04
C PRO A 478 -0.44 23.31 -5.52
N VAL A 479 -1.19 23.25 -4.42
CA VAL A 479 -1.51 22.01 -3.70
C VAL A 479 -2.06 20.98 -4.67
N VAL A 480 -1.40 19.82 -4.74
CA VAL A 480 -1.71 18.80 -5.74
C VAL A 480 -2.90 18.00 -5.28
N THR A 481 -4.01 18.12 -6.01
CA THR A 481 -5.26 17.42 -5.68
C THR A 481 -5.50 16.17 -6.52
N ASN A 482 -4.85 16.05 -7.68
CA ASN A 482 -5.02 14.90 -8.58
C ASN A 482 -3.96 13.82 -8.29
N PRO A 483 -4.34 12.57 -7.99
CA PRO A 483 -3.38 11.50 -7.70
C PRO A 483 -2.37 11.24 -8.84
N ARG A 484 -2.78 11.32 -10.12
CA ARG A 484 -1.83 11.13 -11.24
C ARG A 484 -0.83 12.28 -11.35
N ALA A 485 -1.29 13.50 -11.09
CA ALA A 485 -0.40 14.67 -11.04
C ALA A 485 0.57 14.57 -9.86
N ALA A 486 0.12 14.06 -8.71
CA ALA A 486 0.97 13.81 -7.55
C ALA A 486 2.08 12.80 -7.86
N ALA A 487 1.79 11.70 -8.58
CA ALA A 487 2.81 10.77 -9.04
C ALA A 487 3.83 11.45 -9.98
N GLY A 488 3.38 12.34 -10.87
CA GLY A 488 4.25 13.16 -11.70
C GLY A 488 5.17 14.05 -10.88
N ALA A 489 4.62 14.81 -9.93
CA ALA A 489 5.40 15.69 -9.05
C ALA A 489 6.46 14.92 -8.25
N LEU A 490 6.13 13.76 -7.69
CA LEU A 490 7.10 12.93 -6.96
C LEU A 490 8.25 12.42 -7.84
N ARG A 491 7.99 12.12 -9.12
CA ARG A 491 9.05 11.73 -10.08
C ARG A 491 9.99 12.90 -10.39
N GLU A 492 9.47 14.12 -10.43
CA GLU A 492 10.30 15.31 -10.61
C GLU A 492 11.16 15.57 -9.37
N ILE A 493 10.62 15.36 -8.16
CA ILE A 493 11.43 15.41 -6.94
C ILE A 493 12.51 14.32 -6.93
N LEU A 494 12.21 13.13 -7.46
CA LEU A 494 13.19 12.07 -7.61
C LEU A 494 14.32 12.45 -8.59
N ARG A 495 14.01 13.17 -9.67
CA ARG A 495 15.01 13.70 -10.60
C ARG A 495 15.86 14.79 -9.95
N GLU A 496 15.23 15.73 -9.24
CA GLU A 496 15.93 16.74 -8.43
C GLU A 496 16.89 16.09 -7.40
N MET A 497 16.49 14.99 -6.77
CA MET A 497 17.36 14.22 -5.88
C MET A 497 18.63 13.74 -6.59
N GLU A 498 18.50 13.22 -7.81
CA GLU A 498 19.64 12.77 -8.62
C GLU A 498 20.54 13.94 -9.03
N GLU A 499 19.96 15.04 -9.48
CA GLU A 499 20.69 16.27 -9.84
C GLU A 499 21.47 16.83 -8.65
N ARG A 500 20.91 16.77 -7.43
CA ARG A 500 21.64 17.16 -6.20
C ARG A 500 22.83 16.25 -5.93
N PHE A 501 22.70 14.94 -6.13
CA PHE A 501 23.83 14.02 -5.97
C PHE A 501 24.95 14.33 -6.97
N GLU A 502 24.63 14.66 -8.21
CA GLU A 502 25.61 15.09 -9.21
C GLU A 502 26.33 16.38 -8.79
N ARG A 503 25.59 17.38 -8.28
CA ARG A 503 26.17 18.63 -7.74
C ARG A 503 27.08 18.36 -6.55
N PHE A 504 26.70 17.45 -5.66
CA PHE A 504 27.52 17.07 -4.50
C PHE A 504 28.80 16.37 -4.93
N ALA A 505 28.71 15.45 -5.90
CA ALA A 505 29.86 14.76 -6.45
C ALA A 505 30.82 15.74 -7.15
N ALA A 506 30.30 16.68 -7.94
CA ALA A 506 31.09 17.69 -8.63
C ALA A 506 31.83 18.65 -7.67
N THR A 507 31.24 18.94 -6.52
CA THR A 507 31.82 19.84 -5.49
C THR A 507 32.59 19.08 -4.39
N GLY A 508 32.60 17.75 -4.42
CA GLY A 508 33.25 16.93 -3.39
C GLY A 508 32.53 16.95 -2.02
N THR A 509 31.27 17.37 -1.97
CA THR A 509 30.47 17.45 -0.73
C THR A 509 29.65 16.18 -0.51
N ARG A 510 29.30 15.89 0.75
CA ARG A 510 28.60 14.65 1.13
C ARG A 510 27.11 14.79 1.35
N ASN A 511 26.64 16.00 1.64
CA ASN A 511 25.25 16.30 1.95
C ASN A 511 24.94 17.78 1.67
N ILE A 512 23.64 18.10 1.71
CA ILE A 512 23.15 19.46 1.49
C ILE A 512 23.74 20.47 2.48
N GLN A 513 24.00 20.09 3.74
CA GLN A 513 24.59 20.98 4.73
C GLN A 513 25.99 21.42 4.31
N ALA A 514 26.83 20.47 3.91
CA ALA A 514 28.19 20.74 3.45
C ALA A 514 28.19 21.50 2.13
N TYR A 515 27.27 21.17 1.21
CA TYR A 515 27.11 21.90 -0.05
C TYR A 515 26.75 23.38 0.19
N ASN A 516 25.74 23.63 1.03
CA ASN A 516 25.27 24.99 1.34
C ASN A 516 26.24 25.84 2.16
N GLN A 517 27.33 25.25 2.67
CA GLN A 517 28.41 25.97 3.35
C GLN A 517 29.50 26.47 2.39
N LEU A 518 29.48 26.05 1.12
CA LEU A 518 30.40 26.55 0.10
C LEU A 518 30.01 27.99 -0.30
N ILE A 519 31.02 28.82 -0.59
CA ILE A 519 30.85 30.25 -0.86
C ILE A 519 30.42 30.50 -2.32
N ASP A 520 30.94 29.70 -3.26
CA ASP A 520 30.75 29.89 -4.71
C ASP A 520 29.66 28.98 -5.31
N VAL A 521 28.67 28.58 -4.51
CA VAL A 521 27.55 27.76 -4.98
C VAL A 521 26.22 28.43 -4.70
N GLU A 522 25.25 28.18 -5.57
CA GLU A 522 23.87 28.54 -5.30
C GLU A 522 23.31 27.65 -4.18
N ARG A 523 22.86 28.27 -3.10
CA ARG A 523 22.34 27.55 -1.93
C ARG A 523 21.07 26.80 -2.30
N LEU A 524 21.02 25.50 -1.97
CA LEU A 524 19.88 24.64 -2.23
C LEU A 524 18.89 24.68 -1.05
N PRO A 525 17.58 24.88 -1.28
CA PRO A 525 16.58 24.76 -0.23
C PRO A 525 16.37 23.28 0.16
N TYR A 526 16.00 23.04 1.41
CA TYR A 526 15.43 21.75 1.82
C TYR A 526 14.06 21.59 1.18
N LEU A 527 13.74 20.38 0.73
CA LEU A 527 12.42 20.06 0.17
C LEU A 527 11.65 19.21 1.17
N VAL A 528 10.45 19.63 1.56
CA VAL A 528 9.57 18.84 2.44
C VAL A 528 8.30 18.49 1.67
N ILE A 529 8.11 17.19 1.42
CA ILE A 529 6.94 16.63 0.79
C ILE A 529 5.95 16.26 1.88
N ILE A 530 4.71 16.76 1.81
CA ILE A 530 3.66 16.50 2.80
C ILE A 530 2.46 15.87 2.09
N VAL A 531 2.13 14.65 2.50
CA VAL A 531 1.01 13.88 1.95
C VAL A 531 -0.05 13.72 3.04
N ASP A 532 -1.25 14.27 2.84
CA ASP A 532 -2.32 14.15 3.84
C ASP A 532 -2.85 12.71 3.96
N GLU A 533 -3.19 12.07 2.83
CA GLU A 533 -3.75 10.73 2.82
C GLU A 533 -3.09 9.85 1.77
N LEU A 534 -2.11 9.08 2.21
CA LEU A 534 -1.41 8.11 1.36
C LEU A 534 -2.36 7.07 0.77
N ALA A 535 -3.39 6.66 1.52
CA ALA A 535 -4.31 5.61 1.07
C ALA A 535 -5.00 5.98 -0.25
N ASP A 536 -5.39 7.24 -0.41
CA ASP A 536 -6.09 7.71 -1.61
C ASP A 536 -5.18 7.70 -2.84
N LEU A 537 -3.87 7.92 -2.65
CA LEU A 537 -2.86 7.80 -3.71
C LEU A 537 -2.63 6.34 -4.08
N MET A 538 -2.43 5.48 -3.07
CA MET A 538 -2.18 4.04 -3.24
C MET A 538 -3.37 3.30 -3.88
N MET A 539 -4.60 3.77 -3.67
CA MET A 539 -5.79 3.19 -4.29
C MET A 539 -5.90 3.45 -5.80
N VAL A 540 -5.32 4.56 -6.29
CA VAL A 540 -5.41 4.93 -7.71
C VAL A 540 -4.31 4.26 -8.52
N ALA A 541 -3.06 4.30 -8.03
CA ALA A 541 -1.91 3.80 -8.77
C ALA A 541 -0.81 3.29 -7.81
N PRO A 542 -0.99 2.12 -7.16
CA PRO A 542 -0.08 1.65 -6.12
C PRO A 542 1.36 1.47 -6.62
N ALA A 543 1.54 0.91 -7.82
CA ALA A 543 2.87 0.70 -8.40
C ALA A 543 3.63 2.01 -8.66
N ASP A 544 2.93 3.04 -9.16
CA ASP A 544 3.55 4.33 -9.47
C ASP A 544 4.02 5.07 -8.20
N PHE A 545 3.29 4.90 -7.09
CA PHE A 545 3.61 5.57 -5.82
C PHE A 545 4.58 4.77 -4.96
N GLU A 546 4.42 3.45 -4.85
CA GLU A 546 5.24 2.62 -3.98
C GLU A 546 6.71 2.66 -4.39
N ASP A 547 7.01 2.55 -5.69
CA ASP A 547 8.37 2.58 -6.21
C ASP A 547 9.05 3.94 -5.95
N VAL A 548 8.34 5.04 -6.21
CA VAL A 548 8.89 6.39 -6.03
C VAL A 548 9.08 6.72 -4.56
N ILE A 549 8.10 6.40 -3.71
CA ILE A 549 8.20 6.62 -2.26
C ILE A 549 9.34 5.80 -1.68
N CYS A 550 9.50 4.53 -2.08
CA CYS A 550 10.60 3.70 -1.59
C CYS A 550 11.97 4.26 -2.00
N ARG A 551 12.12 4.71 -3.26
CA ARG A 551 13.39 5.24 -3.76
C ARG A 551 13.75 6.57 -3.09
N LEU A 552 12.79 7.48 -2.96
CA LEU A 552 12.97 8.71 -2.18
C LEU A 552 13.33 8.36 -0.73
N ALA A 553 12.61 7.43 -0.11
CA ALA A 553 12.84 7.08 1.29
C ALA A 553 14.22 6.48 1.57
N GLN A 554 14.84 5.84 0.58
CA GLN A 554 16.17 5.24 0.68
C GLN A 554 17.32 6.21 0.45
N MET A 555 17.14 7.21 -0.41
CA MET A 555 18.26 7.97 -0.98
C MET A 555 18.29 9.45 -0.56
N THR A 556 17.25 9.97 0.08
CA THR A 556 17.09 11.43 0.28
C THR A 556 17.72 12.02 1.53
N ARG A 557 18.18 11.19 2.49
CA ARG A 557 18.78 11.68 3.76
C ARG A 557 19.91 12.69 3.57
N ALA A 558 20.73 12.52 2.54
CA ALA A 558 21.85 13.41 2.24
C ALA A 558 21.45 14.61 1.36
N THR A 559 20.36 14.49 0.58
CA THR A 559 19.96 15.49 -0.43
C THR A 559 19.10 16.62 0.14
N GLY A 560 18.72 16.55 1.42
CA GLY A 560 17.85 17.54 2.05
C GLY A 560 16.40 17.45 1.57
N ILE A 561 15.98 16.26 1.13
CA ILE A 561 14.59 15.99 0.73
C ILE A 561 13.95 15.13 1.83
N HIS A 562 12.82 15.59 2.33
CA HIS A 562 12.14 15.00 3.48
C HIS A 562 10.69 14.71 3.15
N MET A 563 10.11 13.69 3.79
CA MET A 563 8.73 13.28 3.50
C MET A 563 7.93 13.08 4.78
N VAL A 564 6.83 13.81 4.92
CA VAL A 564 5.82 13.62 5.97
C VAL A 564 4.59 13.00 5.33
N VAL A 565 4.34 11.74 5.64
CA VAL A 565 3.25 10.98 5.06
C VAL A 565 2.22 10.69 6.13
N ALA A 566 0.96 11.01 5.85
CA ALA A 566 -0.14 10.74 6.74
C ALA A 566 -1.14 9.76 6.13
N THR A 567 -1.82 8.99 6.99
CA THR A 567 -2.94 8.14 6.56
C THR A 567 -3.94 7.90 7.68
N GLN A 568 -5.22 7.87 7.32
CA GLN A 568 -6.30 7.47 8.22
C GLN A 568 -6.61 5.96 8.15
N ARG A 569 -6.04 5.26 7.15
CA ARG A 569 -6.26 3.83 6.92
C ARG A 569 -4.96 3.07 7.21
N PRO A 570 -4.67 2.69 8.47
CA PRO A 570 -3.47 1.95 8.82
C PRO A 570 -3.57 0.47 8.43
N SER A 571 -3.98 0.17 7.19
CA SER A 571 -4.05 -1.19 6.65
C SER A 571 -2.70 -1.60 6.05
N VAL A 572 -2.51 -2.92 5.90
CA VAL A 572 -1.30 -3.50 5.30
C VAL A 572 -1.17 -3.12 3.82
N ASP A 573 -2.30 -2.91 3.15
CA ASP A 573 -2.36 -2.55 1.73
C ASP A 573 -1.96 -1.08 1.48
N VAL A 574 -2.09 -0.21 2.49
CA VAL A 574 -1.69 1.20 2.41
C VAL A 574 -0.28 1.39 2.96
N ILE A 575 0.00 0.82 4.13
CA ILE A 575 1.32 0.88 4.77
C ILE A 575 2.02 -0.46 4.56
N THR A 576 2.49 -0.66 3.32
CA THR A 576 3.15 -1.90 2.89
C THR A 576 4.47 -2.14 3.65
N GLY A 577 4.98 -3.36 3.58
CA GLY A 577 6.26 -3.71 4.22
C GLY A 577 7.43 -2.87 3.71
N LEU A 578 7.40 -2.46 2.43
CA LEU A 578 8.44 -1.63 1.81
C LEU A 578 8.38 -0.18 2.33
N ILE A 579 7.17 0.38 2.46
CA ILE A 579 6.98 1.71 3.04
C ILE A 579 7.47 1.73 4.49
N LYS A 580 7.12 0.72 5.30
CA LYS A 580 7.59 0.61 6.70
C LYS A 580 9.10 0.41 6.84
N ALA A 581 9.73 -0.24 5.86
CA ALA A 581 11.16 -0.49 5.90
C ALA A 581 11.98 0.78 5.64
N ASN A 582 11.43 1.74 4.87
CA ASN A 582 12.18 2.91 4.40
C ASN A 582 11.71 4.24 5.02
N ILE A 583 10.46 4.34 5.49
CA ILE A 583 9.97 5.51 6.25
C ILE A 583 10.02 5.17 7.74
N PRO A 584 11.07 5.60 8.48
CA PRO A 584 11.09 5.40 9.92
C PRO A 584 9.87 6.06 10.57
N HIS A 585 9.20 5.33 11.44
CA HIS A 585 7.97 5.82 12.11
C HIS A 585 8.27 6.69 13.34
N HIS A 586 9.43 7.35 13.39
CA HIS A 586 10.02 7.86 14.63
C HIS A 586 10.39 9.34 14.56
N PRO A 587 9.88 10.17 15.49
CA PRO A 587 10.60 11.33 15.96
C PRO A 587 11.87 10.89 16.71
N GLY A 588 13.04 10.92 16.08
CA GLY A 588 14.34 10.89 16.74
C GLY A 588 14.52 12.16 17.59
N TYR A 589 14.76 11.98 18.88
CA TYR A 589 14.96 13.07 19.82
C TYR A 589 16.45 13.35 20.00
N ALA A 590 16.86 14.61 19.89
CA ALA A 590 18.14 15.08 20.38
C ALA A 590 18.07 15.19 21.92
N GLY A 591 18.53 14.13 22.60
CA GLY A 591 18.61 14.09 24.07
C GLY A 591 19.80 14.88 24.61
N ARG A 592 19.53 15.67 25.65
CA ARG A 592 20.46 16.34 26.56
C ARG A 592 21.67 15.43 26.91
N ARG A 593 22.90 15.97 26.89
CA ARG A 593 24.06 15.30 27.51
C ARG A 593 23.85 15.28 29.03
N GLU A 594 23.34 14.17 29.57
CA GLU A 594 23.25 13.96 31.02
C GLU A 594 24.60 13.59 31.62
N THR A 595 24.89 14.13 32.80
CA THR A 595 26.16 13.92 33.51
C THR A 595 26.14 12.59 34.27
N ALA A 596 27.32 12.01 34.50
CA ALA A 596 27.50 10.65 35.02
C ALA A 596 26.85 10.33 36.40
N ARG A 597 26.27 11.32 37.09
CA ARG A 597 25.67 11.17 38.42
C ARG A 597 24.22 10.64 38.39
N GLU A 598 23.50 10.80 37.27
CA GLU A 598 22.08 10.41 37.14
C GLU A 598 21.87 8.93 36.71
N ARG A 599 22.94 8.19 36.42
CA ARG A 599 22.88 6.79 35.95
C ARG A 599 22.38 5.75 36.98
N ARG A 600 22.14 6.10 38.24
CA ARG A 600 21.86 5.09 39.30
C ARG A 600 20.38 4.72 39.49
N HIS A 601 19.43 5.41 38.87
CA HIS A 601 18.00 5.16 39.11
C HIS A 601 17.11 5.02 37.87
N ALA A 602 17.66 5.02 36.66
CA ALA A 602 16.88 4.84 35.44
C ALA A 602 17.00 3.40 34.90
N VAL A 603 15.87 2.69 34.82
CA VAL A 603 15.77 1.39 34.16
C VAL A 603 16.00 1.59 32.66
N PRO A 604 16.95 0.86 32.04
CA PRO A 604 17.18 0.94 30.61
C PRO A 604 16.03 0.25 29.93
N THR A 605 15.63 0.76 28.78
CA THR A 605 14.65 0.05 27.97
C THR A 605 15.30 0.05 26.54
N ASP A 606 14.88 -0.72 25.51
CA ASP A 606 15.29 -0.57 24.08
C ASP A 606 14.08 -0.72 23.09
N GLY A 607 13.91 0.14 22.06
CA GLY A 607 13.02 0.14 20.85
C GLY A 607 11.53 -0.31 20.81
N CYS A 608 10.65 0.36 20.00
CA CYS A 608 9.56 -0.29 19.20
C CYS A 608 8.63 0.63 18.35
N ARG A 609 7.76 -0.01 17.53
CA ARG A 609 7.00 0.43 16.33
C ARG A 609 5.76 1.35 16.49
N ALA A 610 5.60 2.22 15.48
CA ALA A 610 4.40 2.96 15.01
C ALA A 610 3.74 3.97 15.96
N ALA A 611 3.56 5.21 15.46
CA ALA A 611 2.73 6.22 16.10
C ALA A 611 1.25 5.97 15.76
N HIS A 612 0.48 5.57 16.78
CA HIS A 612 -0.98 5.53 16.70
C HIS A 612 -1.52 6.85 17.21
N ALA A 613 -2.22 7.59 16.36
CA ALA A 613 -2.99 8.74 16.79
C ALA A 613 -4.40 8.33 17.24
N GLY A 614 -4.80 8.74 18.44
CA GLY A 614 -6.11 8.47 19.02
C GLY A 614 -6.55 9.60 19.95
N ALA A 615 -7.61 10.31 19.58
CA ALA A 615 -8.22 11.41 20.34
C ALA A 615 -7.24 12.53 20.80
N GLY A 616 -6.46 13.09 19.87
CA GLY A 616 -5.52 14.19 20.12
C GLY A 616 -4.21 13.74 20.77
N ARG A 617 -3.81 12.48 20.54
CA ARG A 617 -2.60 11.89 21.12
C ARG A 617 -1.80 11.21 20.04
N VAL A 618 -0.48 11.39 20.05
CA VAL A 618 0.50 10.64 19.25
C VAL A 618 1.29 9.74 20.19
N HIS A 619 1.42 8.45 19.88
CA HIS A 619 2.29 7.55 20.65
C HIS A 619 3.71 7.59 20.10
N CYS A 620 4.68 8.12 20.84
CA CYS A 620 6.09 8.16 20.43
C CYS A 620 6.91 7.16 21.24
N ARG A 621 7.50 6.16 20.59
CA ARG A 621 8.38 5.18 21.23
C ARG A 621 9.86 5.52 21.02
N GLN A 622 10.66 5.40 22.07
CA GLN A 622 12.09 5.72 22.07
C GLN A 622 12.93 4.58 21.45
N ARG A 623 14.00 4.99 20.75
CA ARG A 623 14.96 4.11 20.05
C ARG A 623 15.52 3.04 20.97
N ASP A 624 15.76 3.48 22.20
CA ASP A 624 16.33 2.69 23.24
C ASP A 624 15.35 2.66 24.45
N SER A 625 14.08 2.23 24.28
CA SER A 625 13.23 1.82 25.43
C SER A 625 12.28 0.61 25.20
N GLY A 626 11.45 0.65 24.16
CA GLY A 626 10.32 -0.26 24.09
C GLY A 626 9.22 0.08 25.10
N ALA A 627 9.44 1.08 25.97
CA ALA A 627 8.38 1.84 26.63
C ALA A 627 7.91 2.97 25.69
N GLY A 628 6.59 3.09 25.49
CA GLY A 628 6.00 4.19 24.71
C GLY A 628 5.74 5.42 25.56
N ARG A 629 6.00 6.61 25.03
CA ARG A 629 5.58 7.89 25.59
C ARG A 629 4.32 8.38 24.89
N LEU A 630 3.36 8.84 25.69
CA LEU A 630 2.16 9.51 25.19
C LEU A 630 2.52 10.98 24.90
N VAL A 631 2.18 11.44 23.70
CA VAL A 631 2.36 12.82 23.24
C VAL A 631 0.99 13.38 22.93
N GLU A 632 0.71 14.61 23.31
CA GLU A 632 -0.53 15.33 23.06
C GLU A 632 -0.38 16.20 21.81
N ASP A 633 -1.35 16.10 20.90
CA ASP A 633 -1.37 16.92 19.70
C ASP A 633 -1.64 18.39 20.04
N PRO A 634 -0.96 19.33 19.36
CA PRO A 634 -1.37 20.72 19.35
C PRO A 634 -2.78 20.85 18.74
N ARG A 635 -3.53 21.88 19.13
CA ARG A 635 -4.86 22.27 18.62
C ARG A 635 -4.72 23.09 17.35
N PRO A 636 -5.74 23.10 16.47
CA PRO A 636 -5.73 23.97 15.31
C PRO A 636 -5.68 25.42 15.81
N ALA A 637 -4.67 26.17 15.39
CA ALA A 637 -4.76 27.61 15.42
C ALA A 637 -5.84 27.99 14.41
N GLY A 638 -6.92 28.60 14.87
CA GLY A 638 -7.78 29.35 13.95
C GLY A 638 -6.90 30.44 13.35
N LEU A 639 -6.57 30.30 12.08
CA LEU A 639 -6.11 31.41 11.24
C LEU A 639 -7.33 32.19 10.78
#